data_AF-A0A5C1YDM0-F1
#
_entry.id   AF-A0A5C1YDM0-F1
#
_cell.length_a   1.000
_cell.length_b   1.000
_cell.length_c   1.000
_cell.angle_alpha   90.00
_cell.angle_beta   90.00
_cell.angle_gamma   90.00
#
_symmetry.space_group_name_H-M   'P 1'
#
loop_
_entity.id
_entity.type
_entity.pdbx_description
1 polymer ?
#
loop_
_entity_poly.entity_id
_entity_poly.type
_entity_poly.pdbx_seq_one_letter_code
_entity_poly.pdbx_strand_id
1 'polypeptide(L)'
;MAAGAVTASLLTAPAAFADSGAGEEVPAPTTPIIGGYLLQTVPNFAPIEMDLVTHFYWAFSTIRDGKCTTASQAGIDAVKAERAKRPDLKIIRSIGGWGAGGFSDAAATPASREAFVKSCMDAFIANGAVDGFDIDWEFPVSGGLNNIGYRAEDRENVNLLVDEFRRQLNAYADANGRDRRDFLLAAALPAGRWQDSGNNVTGAPYDVLKSFDLEYLGRTLDTINIMTYDMGTGYSPVSMFNQPLYNHPLDNTGDPYNSIDAAVKLYLSEGVPAEKITLGAEFTLQRGFLVTSTENNGLFQTWTATGCGSATMANALNPAASALINWDADVYSPYIWDPAAKRLCSFENAQSLEIRAEYAKRMGLNGFFSWELRGDAQNSQLRAVARGFLGDDAVNAAPAPTVTGASVAAVAGQEFTAEVARVTGSSAANLTAVINWGDNTTGVATVKSIGGGVFSIEGTHTYGATGSYPLTVAVVDPDPINSRMVNASVSVGTVLPEQQTITVDVNGGQLSLDVTDTSPIDLGAITLNGEDQTVDGALHAVSVFDGRGTNQGWTLTGQVTDFRGSLQGSIAADNLGWTPSSSVVDRASLGLVHTNLTQPVVVTGPEQKPGTGLGTPRTLCNGGVGASSGGFTCGGGLKLGVPYDTPAGTYTGVLTLTLI
;
A
#
# COMPACT_ATOMS: atom_id res chain seq x y z
N MET A 1 21.02 -9.91 -48.07
CA MET A 1 21.52 -8.89 -49.02
C MET A 1 20.31 -8.13 -49.55
N ALA A 2 20.16 -6.82 -49.53
CA ALA A 2 20.88 -5.69 -48.97
C ALA A 2 19.86 -4.54 -48.74
N ALA A 3 20.24 -3.58 -47.91
CA ALA A 3 19.42 -2.47 -47.41
C ALA A 3 18.94 -1.46 -48.49
N GLY A 4 17.82 -0.79 -48.21
CA GLY A 4 17.36 0.41 -48.90
C GLY A 4 17.02 1.50 -47.89
N ALA A 5 17.76 2.61 -47.94
CA ALA A 5 17.66 3.77 -47.06
C ALA A 5 16.46 4.66 -47.39
N VAL A 6 15.83 5.25 -46.36
CA VAL A 6 14.87 6.34 -46.50
C VAL A 6 15.49 7.60 -45.88
N THR A 7 15.71 8.61 -46.72
CA THR A 7 16.22 9.94 -46.40
C THR A 7 15.14 10.78 -45.72
N ALA A 8 15.45 11.37 -44.56
CA ALA A 8 14.63 12.37 -43.89
C ALA A 8 14.75 13.74 -44.58
N SER A 9 13.62 14.33 -44.97
CA SER A 9 13.54 15.73 -45.43
C SER A 9 13.70 16.68 -44.25
N LEU A 10 14.67 17.59 -44.35
CA LEU A 10 14.79 18.75 -43.46
C LEU A 10 13.60 19.68 -43.68
N LEU A 11 12.80 19.88 -42.63
CA LEU A 11 11.88 21.00 -42.51
C LEU A 11 12.69 22.25 -42.15
N THR A 12 12.65 23.23 -43.04
CA THR A 12 13.24 24.57 -42.90
C THR A 12 12.58 25.33 -41.76
N ALA A 13 13.41 25.88 -40.86
CA ALA A 13 13.00 26.78 -39.78
C ALA A 13 12.30 28.05 -40.33
N PRO A 14 11.24 28.57 -39.66
CA PRO A 14 10.71 29.88 -39.99
C PRO A 14 11.68 30.98 -39.53
N ALA A 15 11.64 32.09 -40.25
CA ALA A 15 12.55 33.23 -40.18
C ALA A 15 12.74 33.82 -38.77
N ALA A 16 14.00 34.17 -38.48
CA ALA A 16 14.41 34.91 -37.31
C ALA A 16 13.63 36.23 -37.17
N PHE A 17 12.93 36.38 -36.05
CA PHE A 17 12.63 37.70 -35.51
C PHE A 17 13.94 38.33 -35.07
N ALA A 18 14.13 39.59 -35.48
CA ALA A 18 15.31 40.38 -35.19
C ALA A 18 15.52 40.50 -33.68
N ASP A 19 16.75 40.20 -33.28
CA ASP A 19 17.33 40.47 -31.97
C ASP A 19 17.12 41.95 -31.59
N SER A 20 16.11 42.19 -30.75
CA SER A 20 15.93 43.44 -30.03
C SER A 20 16.25 43.23 -28.55
N GLY A 21 17.50 42.91 -28.24
CA GLY A 21 18.10 43.19 -26.93
C GLY A 21 17.40 42.57 -25.71
N ALA A 22 16.96 41.32 -25.82
CA ALA A 22 16.42 40.56 -24.69
C ALA A 22 17.55 39.82 -23.94
N GLY A 23 17.65 40.10 -22.63
CA GLY A 23 18.27 39.30 -21.57
C GLY A 23 19.59 38.58 -21.86
N GLU A 24 20.70 39.10 -21.34
CA GLU A 24 21.97 38.37 -21.26
C GLU A 24 21.77 37.06 -20.47
N GLU A 25 22.16 35.93 -21.07
CA GLU A 25 22.02 34.57 -20.51
C GLU A 25 22.58 34.50 -19.08
N VAL A 26 21.78 34.00 -18.12
CA VAL A 26 22.15 33.97 -16.71
C VAL A 26 22.70 32.60 -16.33
N PRO A 27 24.03 32.43 -16.12
CA PRO A 27 24.60 31.18 -15.61
C PRO A 27 23.94 30.67 -14.33
N ALA A 28 23.82 29.35 -14.23
CA ALA A 28 23.30 28.65 -13.06
C ALA A 28 24.12 28.98 -11.79
N PRO A 29 23.48 29.13 -10.62
CA PRO A 29 24.17 29.28 -9.34
C PRO A 29 25.07 28.09 -9.01
N THR A 30 26.20 28.34 -8.36
CA THR A 30 27.12 27.30 -7.87
C THR A 30 26.67 26.63 -6.58
N THR A 31 25.65 27.20 -5.91
CA THR A 31 25.10 26.77 -4.63
C THR A 31 23.57 26.74 -4.76
N PRO A 32 22.90 25.66 -4.32
CA PRO A 32 21.45 25.57 -4.42
C PRO A 32 20.77 26.64 -3.58
N ILE A 33 19.67 27.19 -4.09
CA ILE A 33 18.81 28.09 -3.35
C ILE A 33 18.12 27.30 -2.24
N ILE A 34 18.37 27.70 -1.00
CA ILE A 34 17.52 27.38 0.15
C ILE A 34 16.83 28.69 0.53
N GLY A 35 15.60 28.84 0.06
CA GLY A 35 14.82 30.07 0.17
C GLY A 35 13.68 29.97 1.17
N GLY A 36 13.18 31.11 1.64
CA GLY A 36 12.00 31.09 2.52
C GLY A 36 11.32 32.44 2.68
N TYR A 37 9.99 32.40 2.74
CA TYR A 37 9.13 33.56 2.95
C TYR A 37 8.95 33.85 4.44
N LEU A 38 8.81 35.14 4.79
CA LEU A 38 8.24 35.58 6.07
C LEU A 38 7.15 36.64 5.84
N LEU A 39 5.95 36.34 6.33
CA LEU A 39 4.77 37.19 6.25
C LEU A 39 4.72 38.18 7.43
N GLN A 40 5.75 39.02 7.53
CA GLN A 40 5.87 40.01 8.61
C GLN A 40 6.37 41.36 8.08
N THR A 41 5.62 42.42 8.39
CA THR A 41 6.01 43.80 8.02
C THR A 41 7.26 44.27 8.76
N VAL A 42 7.49 43.76 9.97
CA VAL A 42 8.76 43.83 10.70
C VAL A 42 9.21 42.39 10.94
N PRO A 43 10.11 41.84 10.09
CA PRO A 43 10.55 40.46 10.20
C PRO A 43 11.20 40.19 11.55
N ASN A 44 10.72 39.14 12.23
CA ASN A 44 11.42 38.57 13.37
C ASN A 44 12.02 37.23 12.96
N PHE A 45 13.33 37.23 12.75
CA PHE A 45 14.10 36.07 12.29
C PHE A 45 14.26 34.99 13.37
N ALA A 46 14.08 35.29 14.66
CA ALA A 46 14.18 34.27 15.70
C ALA A 46 12.87 33.46 15.84
N PRO A 47 12.92 32.12 15.99
CA PRO A 47 14.11 31.26 16.19
C PRO A 47 14.62 30.54 14.92
N ILE A 48 14.40 31.12 13.73
CA ILE A 48 14.73 30.49 12.44
C ILE A 48 16.26 30.36 12.31
N GLU A 49 16.71 29.22 11.82
CA GLU A 49 18.12 28.95 11.52
C GLU A 49 18.53 29.65 10.22
N MET A 50 18.63 30.98 10.27
CA MET A 50 18.91 31.80 9.08
C MET A 50 20.21 31.41 8.40
N ASP A 51 21.20 30.83 9.11
CA ASP A 51 22.46 30.29 8.58
C ASP A 51 22.28 29.30 7.42
N LEU A 52 21.13 28.63 7.35
CA LEU A 52 20.77 27.73 6.25
C LEU A 52 20.07 28.43 5.08
N VAL A 53 19.55 29.64 5.29
CA VAL A 53 18.83 30.42 4.28
C VAL A 53 19.81 31.20 3.41
N THR A 54 19.66 31.03 2.10
CA THR A 54 20.40 31.74 1.06
C THR A 54 19.59 32.90 0.47
N HIS A 55 18.27 32.72 0.35
CA HIS A 55 17.34 33.66 -0.27
C HIS A 55 16.15 33.92 0.66
N PHE A 56 16.10 35.11 1.23
CA PHE A 56 15.01 35.54 2.11
C PHE A 56 13.98 36.36 1.32
N TYR A 57 12.76 35.84 1.21
CA TYR A 57 11.63 36.51 0.57
C TYR A 57 10.81 37.29 1.60
N TRP A 58 10.97 38.61 1.59
CA TRP A 58 10.30 39.48 2.54
C TRP A 58 8.88 39.83 2.06
N ALA A 59 7.89 39.09 2.54
CA ALA A 59 6.49 39.22 2.16
C ALA A 59 5.70 40.21 3.06
N PHE A 60 4.79 41.02 2.55
CA PHE A 60 4.62 41.45 1.15
C PHE A 60 4.58 42.98 1.08
N SER A 61 5.02 43.52 -0.06
CA SER A 61 4.52 44.81 -0.55
C SER A 61 3.32 44.55 -1.46
N THR A 62 2.46 45.55 -1.60
CA THR A 62 1.26 45.51 -2.44
C THR A 62 1.22 46.74 -3.34
N ILE A 63 0.25 46.80 -4.27
CA ILE A 63 0.12 47.91 -5.20
C ILE A 63 -1.04 48.81 -4.76
N ARG A 64 -0.76 50.09 -4.56
CA ARG A 64 -1.76 51.13 -4.22
C ARG A 64 -1.53 52.35 -5.08
N ASP A 65 -2.58 52.83 -5.74
CA ASP A 65 -2.52 53.98 -6.65
C ASP A 65 -1.42 53.85 -7.72
N GLY A 66 -1.25 52.64 -8.26
CA GLY A 66 -0.23 52.31 -9.27
C GLY A 66 1.21 52.29 -8.74
N LYS A 67 1.41 52.30 -7.42
CA LYS A 67 2.73 52.32 -6.78
C LYS A 67 2.89 51.19 -5.77
N CYS A 68 4.14 50.78 -5.57
CA CYS A 68 4.51 49.83 -4.52
C CYS A 68 4.31 50.45 -3.14
N THR A 69 3.68 49.71 -2.23
CA THR A 69 3.65 50.10 -0.82
C THR A 69 5.03 49.96 -0.19
N THR A 70 5.38 50.90 0.67
CA THR A 70 6.66 50.94 1.39
C THR A 70 6.58 50.15 2.70
N ALA A 71 7.72 49.66 3.18
CA ALA A 71 7.82 49.12 4.52
C ALA A 71 7.99 50.22 5.58
N SER A 72 7.75 49.88 6.85
CA SER A 72 8.10 50.76 7.97
C SER A 72 9.61 50.84 8.15
N GLN A 73 10.11 51.92 8.76
CA GLN A 73 11.54 52.05 9.07
C GLN A 73 12.03 50.89 9.95
N ALA A 74 11.23 50.46 10.92
CA ALA A 74 11.56 49.32 11.78
C ALA A 74 11.74 48.01 10.97
N GLY A 75 10.94 47.79 9.92
CA GLY A 75 11.11 46.65 9.03
C GLY A 75 12.42 46.74 8.24
N ILE A 76 12.72 47.90 7.66
CA ILE A 76 13.99 48.15 6.96
C ILE A 76 15.20 47.92 7.88
N ASP A 77 15.13 48.43 9.11
CA ASP A 77 16.20 48.29 10.10
C ASP A 77 16.39 46.83 10.52
N ALA A 78 15.31 46.06 10.72
CA ALA A 78 15.38 44.64 11.05
C ALA A 78 16.07 43.82 9.94
N VAL A 79 15.72 44.09 8.68
CA VAL A 79 16.28 43.41 7.51
C VAL A 79 17.77 43.77 7.32
N LYS A 80 18.12 45.05 7.51
CA LYS A 80 19.53 45.50 7.48
C LYS A 80 20.36 44.92 8.63
N ALA A 81 19.77 44.79 9.82
CA ALA A 81 20.43 44.17 10.96
C ALA A 81 20.73 42.69 10.69
N GLU A 82 19.85 41.97 10.00
CA GLU A 82 20.10 40.59 9.60
C GLU A 82 21.17 40.49 8.52
N ARG A 83 21.11 41.35 7.50
CA ARG A 83 22.17 41.47 6.47
C ARG A 83 23.55 41.72 7.08
N ALA A 84 23.64 42.52 8.14
CA ALA A 84 24.92 42.80 8.80
C ALA A 84 25.54 41.55 9.45
N LYS A 85 24.71 40.59 9.89
CA LYS A 85 25.16 39.28 10.38
C LYS A 85 25.45 38.31 9.24
N ARG A 86 24.71 38.43 8.14
CA ARG A 86 24.72 37.54 6.97
C ARG A 86 24.88 38.31 5.66
N PRO A 87 26.10 38.78 5.35
CA PRO A 87 26.34 39.57 4.13
C PRO A 87 26.12 38.79 2.83
N ASP A 88 26.12 37.46 2.91
CA ASP A 88 25.86 36.50 1.83
C ASP A 88 24.36 36.29 1.55
N LEU A 89 23.49 36.61 2.51
CA LEU A 89 22.04 36.44 2.38
C LEU A 89 21.49 37.37 1.29
N LYS A 90 20.78 36.79 0.33
CA LYS A 90 20.02 37.53 -0.68
C LYS A 90 18.64 37.87 -0.12
N ILE A 91 18.34 39.15 -0.03
CA ILE A 91 17.08 39.65 0.52
C ILE A 91 16.24 40.16 -0.63
N ILE A 92 15.08 39.57 -0.85
CA ILE A 92 14.23 39.86 -2.00
C ILE A 92 12.89 40.39 -1.49
N ARG A 93 12.44 41.53 -2.03
CA ARG A 93 11.10 42.06 -1.69
C ARG A 93 10.04 41.38 -2.54
N SER A 94 9.20 40.55 -1.92
CA SER A 94 8.04 39.98 -2.58
C SER A 94 6.91 41.01 -2.67
N ILE A 95 6.39 41.19 -3.88
CA ILE A 95 5.30 42.10 -4.20
C ILE A 95 4.10 41.26 -4.62
N GLY A 96 2.96 41.47 -3.98
CA GLY A 96 1.73 40.75 -4.31
C GLY A 96 1.27 39.83 -3.18
N GLY A 97 1.12 38.56 -3.54
CA GLY A 97 0.53 37.50 -2.73
C GLY A 97 -0.99 37.41 -2.87
N TRP A 98 -1.57 36.34 -2.34
CA TRP A 98 -2.99 36.04 -2.42
C TRP A 98 -3.88 37.24 -2.02
N GLY A 99 -4.74 37.65 -2.95
CA GLY A 99 -5.68 38.76 -2.77
C GLY A 99 -5.10 40.17 -3.01
N ALA A 100 -3.84 40.30 -3.40
CA ALA A 100 -3.24 41.58 -3.77
C ALA A 100 -3.63 41.99 -5.21
N GLY A 101 -4.51 42.99 -5.33
CA GLY A 101 -4.87 43.59 -6.61
C GLY A 101 -3.89 44.64 -7.13
N GLY A 102 -4.21 45.17 -8.31
CA GLY A 102 -3.51 46.30 -8.93
C GLY A 102 -2.44 45.92 -9.96
N PHE A 103 -2.03 44.65 -10.04
CA PHE A 103 -1.06 44.20 -11.04
C PHE A 103 -1.54 44.41 -12.47
N SER A 104 -2.79 44.01 -12.79
CA SER A 104 -3.32 44.15 -14.14
C SER A 104 -3.28 45.62 -14.62
N ASP A 105 -3.61 46.58 -13.74
CA ASP A 105 -3.54 48.02 -14.07
C ASP A 105 -2.10 48.53 -14.16
N ALA A 106 -1.24 48.13 -13.22
CA ALA A 106 0.18 48.49 -13.23
C ALA A 106 0.88 47.95 -14.48
N ALA A 107 0.50 46.77 -14.97
CA ALA A 107 1.11 46.10 -16.11
C ALA A 107 0.58 46.60 -17.47
N ALA A 108 -0.62 47.20 -17.51
CA ALA A 108 -1.36 47.45 -18.75
C ALA A 108 -0.71 48.39 -19.78
N THR A 109 0.08 49.38 -19.35
CA THR A 109 0.66 50.38 -20.26
C THR A 109 2.13 50.61 -19.96
N PRO A 110 2.96 51.04 -20.94
CA PRO A 110 4.35 51.38 -20.68
C PRO A 110 4.52 52.41 -19.53
N ALA A 111 3.67 53.44 -19.50
CA ALA A 111 3.73 54.49 -18.49
C ALA A 111 3.34 53.99 -17.09
N SER A 112 2.31 53.14 -16.98
CA SER A 112 1.93 52.55 -15.69
C SER A 112 2.99 51.57 -15.18
N ARG A 113 3.59 50.77 -16.07
CA ARG A 113 4.70 49.85 -15.73
C ARG A 113 5.90 50.60 -15.21
N GLU A 114 6.36 51.61 -15.95
CA GLU A 114 7.52 52.41 -15.58
C GLU A 114 7.30 53.10 -14.22
N ALA A 115 6.13 53.72 -14.01
CA ALA A 115 5.80 54.39 -12.76
C ALA A 115 5.74 53.42 -11.57
N PHE A 116 5.15 52.24 -11.77
CA PHE A 116 5.07 51.21 -10.75
C PHE A 116 6.45 50.68 -10.38
N VAL A 117 7.22 50.20 -11.35
CA VAL A 117 8.58 49.64 -11.11
C VAL A 117 9.49 50.69 -10.48
N LYS A 118 9.43 51.94 -10.95
CA LYS A 118 10.22 53.03 -10.35
C LYS A 118 9.88 53.22 -8.88
N SER A 119 8.60 53.15 -8.51
CA SER A 119 8.21 53.28 -7.11
C SER A 119 8.72 52.11 -6.24
N CYS A 120 8.83 50.90 -6.78
CA CYS A 120 9.46 49.76 -6.09
C CYS A 120 10.96 50.03 -5.86
N MET A 121 11.66 50.47 -6.91
CA MET A 121 13.10 50.78 -6.88
C MET A 121 13.40 51.84 -5.81
N ASP A 122 12.65 52.94 -5.81
CA ASP A 122 12.80 54.03 -4.85
C ASP A 122 12.55 53.55 -3.40
N ALA A 123 11.61 52.63 -3.21
CA ALA A 123 11.20 52.16 -1.89
C ALA A 123 12.17 51.15 -1.24
N PHE A 124 12.89 50.34 -2.03
CA PHE A 124 13.63 49.18 -1.50
C PHE A 124 15.06 49.01 -2.02
N ILE A 125 15.33 49.33 -3.29
CA ILE A 125 16.68 49.22 -3.86
C ILE A 125 17.50 50.44 -3.47
N ALA A 126 16.95 51.65 -3.62
CA ALA A 126 17.68 52.90 -3.39
C ALA A 126 18.12 53.11 -1.93
N ASN A 127 17.44 52.50 -0.96
CA ASN A 127 17.82 52.57 0.45
C ASN A 127 18.69 51.39 0.91
N GLY A 128 19.06 50.47 0.01
CA GLY A 128 19.90 49.31 0.29
C GLY A 128 19.27 48.26 1.21
N ALA A 129 17.94 48.19 1.26
CA ALA A 129 17.25 47.17 2.07
C ALA A 129 17.30 45.80 1.41
N VAL A 130 17.09 45.74 0.09
CA VAL A 130 16.92 44.49 -0.66
C VAL A 130 17.86 44.41 -1.86
N ASP A 131 18.08 43.19 -2.33
CA ASP A 131 18.90 42.81 -3.48
C ASP A 131 18.04 42.50 -4.71
N GLY A 132 16.73 42.75 -4.67
CA GLY A 132 15.85 42.37 -5.77
C GLY A 132 14.38 42.35 -5.44
N PHE A 133 13.60 41.89 -6.42
CA PHE A 133 12.15 41.75 -6.32
C PHE A 133 11.69 40.34 -6.67
N ASP A 134 10.62 39.94 -6.04
CA ASP A 134 9.87 38.73 -6.35
C ASP A 134 8.44 39.14 -6.71
N ILE A 135 7.98 38.75 -7.90
CA ILE A 135 6.65 39.07 -8.40
C ILE A 135 5.72 37.91 -8.10
N ASP A 136 4.81 38.11 -7.17
CA ASP A 136 3.80 37.13 -6.75
C ASP A 136 2.41 37.60 -7.17
N TRP A 137 2.15 37.58 -8.48
CA TRP A 137 0.86 37.95 -9.06
C TRP A 137 -0.04 36.72 -9.12
N GLU A 138 -1.09 36.69 -8.28
CA GLU A 138 -2.02 35.56 -8.14
C GLU A 138 -3.45 35.85 -8.65
N PHE A 139 -3.80 35.65 -9.92
CA PHE A 139 -2.94 35.33 -11.06
C PHE A 139 -3.33 36.19 -12.28
N PRO A 140 -2.40 36.43 -13.23
CA PRO A 140 -2.72 37.03 -14.53
C PRO A 140 -3.91 36.32 -15.19
N VAL A 141 -4.78 37.07 -15.87
CA VAL A 141 -5.93 36.56 -16.64
C VAL A 141 -7.05 35.93 -15.80
N SER A 142 -6.78 34.92 -14.98
CA SER A 142 -7.78 34.15 -14.22
C SER A 142 -7.15 33.38 -13.05
N GLY A 143 -7.94 32.67 -12.24
CA GLY A 143 -7.46 31.84 -11.12
C GLY A 143 -7.37 32.54 -9.77
N GLY A 144 -7.14 33.86 -9.75
CA GLY A 144 -7.17 34.68 -8.53
C GLY A 144 -8.57 35.00 -8.02
N LEU A 145 -8.66 35.79 -6.95
CA LEU A 145 -9.93 36.30 -6.41
C LEU A 145 -10.58 37.33 -7.36
N ASN A 146 -11.92 37.35 -7.42
CA ASN A 146 -12.67 38.23 -8.33
C ASN A 146 -12.44 39.73 -8.16
N ASN A 147 -11.99 40.15 -6.97
CA ASN A 147 -11.87 41.56 -6.60
C ASN A 147 -10.47 42.15 -6.86
N ILE A 148 -9.54 41.42 -7.49
CA ILE A 148 -8.14 41.88 -7.67
C ILE A 148 -7.85 42.48 -9.06
N GLY A 149 -8.81 42.38 -9.99
CA GLY A 149 -8.72 42.88 -11.36
C GLY A 149 -7.93 41.95 -12.30
N TYR A 150 -8.40 41.80 -13.55
CA TYR A 150 -7.78 40.95 -14.57
C TYR A 150 -8.10 41.44 -15.99
N ARG A 151 -7.28 41.04 -16.97
CA ARG A 151 -7.44 41.26 -18.41
C ARG A 151 -6.91 40.06 -19.20
N ALA A 152 -7.42 39.84 -20.41
CA ALA A 152 -6.86 38.82 -21.30
C ALA A 152 -5.40 39.12 -21.68
N GLU A 153 -5.09 40.42 -21.80
CA GLU A 153 -3.75 40.92 -22.11
C GLU A 153 -2.74 40.69 -20.97
N ASP A 154 -3.18 40.29 -19.77
CA ASP A 154 -2.28 40.07 -18.64
C ASP A 154 -1.21 39.02 -18.92
N ARG A 155 -1.49 38.03 -19.79
CA ARG A 155 -0.50 37.03 -20.23
C ARG A 155 0.71 37.67 -20.89
N GLU A 156 0.52 38.73 -21.66
CA GLU A 156 1.62 39.47 -22.29
C GLU A 156 2.14 40.58 -21.36
N ASN A 157 1.25 41.24 -20.63
CA ASN A 157 1.63 42.35 -19.75
C ASN A 157 2.55 41.90 -18.62
N VAL A 158 2.47 40.65 -18.14
CA VAL A 158 3.41 40.12 -17.15
C VAL A 158 4.84 40.05 -17.72
N ASN A 159 5.01 39.66 -18.98
CA ASN A 159 6.32 39.65 -19.65
C ASN A 159 6.90 41.07 -19.73
N LEU A 160 6.08 42.02 -20.19
CA LEU A 160 6.47 43.42 -20.30
C LEU A 160 6.76 44.08 -18.93
N LEU A 161 6.12 43.60 -17.86
CA LEU A 161 6.39 44.05 -16.50
C LEU A 161 7.72 43.51 -15.99
N VAL A 162 8.00 42.23 -16.21
CA VAL A 162 9.28 41.59 -15.89
C VAL A 162 10.44 42.29 -16.61
N ASP A 163 10.27 42.61 -17.90
CA ASP A 163 11.25 43.39 -18.66
C ASP A 163 11.53 44.76 -18.06
N GLU A 164 10.47 45.45 -17.62
CA GLU A 164 10.60 46.78 -17.03
C GLU A 164 11.35 46.73 -15.69
N PHE A 165 11.07 45.72 -14.84
CA PHE A 165 11.86 45.46 -13.63
C PHE A 165 13.33 45.21 -13.98
N ARG A 166 13.62 44.30 -14.92
CA ARG A 166 14.99 43.99 -15.33
C ARG A 166 15.71 45.22 -15.88
N ARG A 167 15.05 46.02 -16.71
CA ARG A 167 15.60 47.26 -17.27
C ARG A 167 16.00 48.24 -16.19
N GLN A 168 15.13 48.50 -15.20
CA GLN A 168 15.44 49.44 -14.12
C GLN A 168 16.48 48.91 -13.14
N LEU A 169 16.47 47.62 -12.81
CA LEU A 169 17.51 46.98 -11.98
C LEU A 169 18.88 47.07 -12.66
N ASN A 170 18.97 46.74 -13.95
CA ASN A 170 20.22 46.83 -14.72
C ASN A 170 20.72 48.27 -14.81
N ALA A 171 19.83 49.23 -15.10
CA ALA A 171 20.20 50.64 -15.14
C ALA A 171 20.70 51.15 -13.78
N TYR A 172 20.10 50.69 -12.67
CA TYR A 172 20.56 51.01 -11.33
C TYR A 172 21.94 50.39 -11.05
N ALA A 173 22.17 49.12 -11.43
CA ALA A 173 23.48 48.47 -11.31
C ALA A 173 24.57 49.26 -12.04
N ASP A 174 24.34 49.55 -13.33
CA ASP A 174 25.27 50.27 -14.18
C ASP A 174 25.59 51.67 -13.62
N ALA A 175 24.57 52.42 -13.18
CA ALA A 175 24.72 53.77 -12.63
C ALA A 175 25.49 53.80 -11.31
N ASN A 176 25.52 52.69 -10.57
CA ASN A 176 26.19 52.56 -9.28
C ASN A 176 27.46 51.69 -9.34
N GLY A 177 27.91 51.30 -10.53
CA GLY A 177 29.11 50.47 -10.71
C GLY A 177 29.01 49.09 -10.04
N ARG A 178 27.80 48.53 -9.97
CA ARG A 178 27.50 47.22 -9.39
C ARG A 178 27.32 46.18 -10.48
N ASP A 179 27.56 44.91 -10.14
CA ASP A 179 27.24 43.82 -11.03
C ASP A 179 25.71 43.72 -11.17
N ARG A 180 25.20 43.57 -12.39
CA ARG A 180 23.76 43.36 -12.63
C ARG A 180 23.25 42.11 -11.94
N ARG A 181 24.12 41.12 -11.68
CA ARG A 181 23.82 39.89 -10.92
C ARG A 181 23.66 40.11 -9.43
N ASP A 182 24.01 41.28 -8.92
CA ASP A 182 23.67 41.65 -7.55
C ASP A 182 22.18 41.93 -7.37
N PHE A 183 21.43 42.11 -8.47
CA PHE A 183 20.02 42.50 -8.48
C PHE A 183 19.13 41.40 -9.04
N LEU A 184 18.49 40.66 -8.14
CA LEU A 184 17.68 39.48 -8.44
C LEU A 184 16.26 39.85 -8.85
N LEU A 185 15.72 39.11 -9.80
CA LEU A 185 14.31 39.14 -10.19
C LEU A 185 13.75 37.72 -10.18
N ALA A 186 12.87 37.46 -9.23
CA ALA A 186 12.16 36.21 -9.07
C ALA A 186 10.66 36.38 -9.38
N ALA A 187 9.96 35.27 -9.54
CA ALA A 187 8.51 35.25 -9.50
C ALA A 187 8.00 33.95 -8.86
N ALA A 188 6.92 34.06 -8.09
CA ALA A 188 6.17 32.93 -7.57
C ALA A 188 5.03 32.58 -8.53
N LEU A 189 5.02 31.34 -9.04
CA LEU A 189 4.06 30.88 -10.04
C LEU A 189 3.32 29.61 -9.54
N PRO A 190 2.07 29.37 -9.97
CA PRO A 190 1.27 28.24 -9.49
C PRO A 190 1.78 26.90 -10.02
N ALA A 191 1.58 25.81 -9.26
CA ALA A 191 2.09 24.49 -9.63
C ALA A 191 1.54 23.92 -10.94
N GLY A 192 0.29 24.22 -11.29
CA GLY A 192 -0.36 23.46 -12.34
C GLY A 192 -1.63 24.06 -12.89
N ARG A 193 -2.26 23.23 -13.72
CA ARG A 193 -3.57 23.47 -14.31
C ARG A 193 -4.58 22.81 -13.40
N TRP A 194 -5.82 23.31 -13.37
CA TRP A 194 -7.03 22.68 -12.84
C TRP A 194 -7.69 23.31 -11.59
N GLN A 195 -7.05 24.24 -10.88
CA GLN A 195 -7.69 24.93 -9.74
C GLN A 195 -8.23 26.30 -10.10
N ASP A 196 -9.55 26.38 -10.34
CA ASP A 196 -10.26 27.67 -10.42
C ASP A 196 -10.79 28.03 -9.03
N SER A 197 -10.66 29.30 -8.64
CA SER A 197 -11.26 29.88 -7.43
C SER A 197 -12.81 29.88 -7.43
N GLY A 198 -13.43 29.19 -8.40
CA GLY A 198 -14.86 29.06 -8.60
C GLY A 198 -15.48 30.29 -9.26
N ASN A 199 -14.66 31.19 -9.81
CA ASN A 199 -15.16 32.40 -10.44
C ASN A 199 -15.60 32.20 -11.89
N ASN A 200 -15.23 31.07 -12.50
CA ASN A 200 -15.63 30.65 -13.83
C ASN A 200 -15.33 31.73 -14.90
N VAL A 201 -14.33 32.58 -14.67
CA VAL A 201 -13.98 33.71 -15.56
C VAL A 201 -13.65 33.22 -16.97
N THR A 202 -13.06 32.01 -17.10
CA THR A 202 -12.72 31.40 -18.39
C THR A 202 -13.66 30.29 -18.84
N GLY A 203 -14.67 29.93 -18.04
CA GLY A 203 -15.55 28.80 -18.32
C GLY A 203 -14.89 27.42 -18.22
N ALA A 204 -13.64 27.36 -17.73
CA ALA A 204 -12.82 26.16 -17.64
C ALA A 204 -11.90 26.24 -16.40
N PRO A 205 -11.39 25.10 -15.91
CA PRO A 205 -10.39 25.09 -14.84
C PRO A 205 -9.16 25.94 -15.21
N TYR A 206 -8.51 26.52 -14.20
CA TYR A 206 -7.34 27.36 -14.38
C TYR A 206 -6.27 26.64 -15.23
N ASP A 207 -5.58 27.37 -16.10
CA ASP A 207 -4.49 26.85 -16.92
C ASP A 207 -3.35 27.86 -16.90
N VAL A 208 -2.24 27.48 -16.27
CA VAL A 208 -1.05 28.32 -16.13
C VAL A 208 -0.54 28.84 -17.48
N LEU A 209 -0.70 28.10 -18.57
CA LEU A 209 -0.23 28.52 -19.90
C LEU A 209 -1.08 29.64 -20.52
N LYS A 210 -2.31 29.82 -20.04
CA LYS A 210 -3.15 30.95 -20.43
C LYS A 210 -2.77 32.22 -19.68
N SER A 211 -2.12 32.10 -18.54
CA SER A 211 -1.71 33.21 -17.69
C SER A 211 -0.25 33.61 -17.90
N PHE A 212 0.61 32.68 -18.29
CA PHE A 212 2.05 32.91 -18.35
C PHE A 212 2.67 32.37 -19.64
N ASP A 213 3.67 33.09 -20.14
CA ASP A 213 4.60 32.59 -21.15
C ASP A 213 5.83 32.00 -20.45
N LEU A 214 5.79 30.69 -20.15
CA LEU A 214 6.78 30.06 -19.27
C LEU A 214 8.19 30.09 -19.89
N GLU A 215 8.33 29.83 -21.20
CA GLU A 215 9.62 29.91 -21.89
C GLU A 215 10.22 31.31 -21.79
N TYR A 216 9.40 32.36 -22.02
CA TYR A 216 9.84 33.75 -21.90
C TYR A 216 10.33 34.06 -20.48
N LEU A 217 9.51 33.73 -19.48
CA LEU A 217 9.83 33.99 -18.08
C LEU A 217 11.07 33.22 -17.61
N GLY A 218 11.24 31.98 -18.05
CA GLY A 218 12.41 31.14 -17.74
C GLY A 218 13.72 31.72 -18.26
N ARG A 219 13.69 32.53 -19.32
CA ARG A 219 14.87 33.22 -19.86
C ARG A 219 15.18 34.52 -19.10
N THR A 220 14.16 35.25 -18.65
CA THR A 220 14.32 36.60 -18.11
C THR A 220 14.49 36.66 -16.58
N LEU A 221 13.86 35.74 -15.86
CA LEU A 221 13.91 35.66 -14.40
C LEU A 221 15.19 34.96 -13.93
N ASP A 222 15.69 35.34 -12.75
CA ASP A 222 16.79 34.62 -12.08
C ASP A 222 16.29 33.30 -11.50
N THR A 223 15.08 33.28 -10.95
CA THR A 223 14.43 32.08 -10.43
C THR A 223 12.91 32.15 -10.56
N ILE A 224 12.28 31.01 -10.79
CA ILE A 224 10.85 30.77 -10.76
C ILE A 224 10.58 29.88 -9.55
N ASN A 225 9.95 30.46 -8.54
CA ASN A 225 9.46 29.78 -7.35
C ASN A 225 8.13 29.10 -7.70
N ILE A 226 8.16 27.82 -8.07
CA ILE A 226 6.92 27.09 -8.34
C ILE A 226 6.26 26.76 -7.00
N MET A 227 5.08 27.31 -6.75
CA MET A 227 4.26 27.07 -5.57
C MET A 227 3.67 25.67 -5.61
N THR A 228 4.52 24.64 -5.50
CA THR A 228 4.19 23.21 -5.52
C THR A 228 3.50 22.74 -4.24
N TYR A 229 2.53 23.53 -3.80
CA TYR A 229 1.60 23.35 -2.69
C TYR A 229 0.25 23.95 -3.10
N ASP A 230 -0.72 23.98 -2.19
CA ASP A 230 -2.09 24.39 -2.50
C ASP A 230 -2.73 23.53 -3.62
N MET A 231 -2.33 22.26 -3.72
CA MET A 231 -2.90 21.24 -4.62
C MET A 231 -4.20 20.62 -4.07
N GLY A 232 -4.37 20.66 -2.75
CA GLY A 232 -5.56 20.19 -2.05
C GLY A 232 -6.23 21.32 -1.29
N THR A 233 -7.27 21.92 -1.87
CA THR A 233 -7.89 23.15 -1.37
C THR A 233 -9.42 23.06 -1.34
N GLY A 234 -10.08 24.15 -0.96
CA GLY A 234 -11.54 24.25 -1.02
C GLY A 234 -12.11 24.28 -2.45
N TYR A 235 -11.26 24.30 -3.46
CA TYR A 235 -11.62 24.19 -4.87
C TYR A 235 -11.53 22.75 -5.39
N SER A 236 -10.96 21.83 -4.60
CA SER A 236 -10.81 20.43 -4.95
C SER A 236 -12.17 19.69 -4.89
N PRO A 237 -12.50 18.85 -5.89
CA PRO A 237 -13.79 18.14 -5.93
C PRO A 237 -13.92 17.08 -4.84
N VAL A 238 -12.80 16.58 -4.31
CA VAL A 238 -12.70 15.60 -3.23
C VAL A 238 -11.58 16.01 -2.28
N SER A 239 -11.53 15.40 -1.08
CA SER A 239 -10.43 15.56 -0.15
C SER A 239 -9.15 14.94 -0.72
N MET A 240 -8.01 15.60 -0.51
CA MET A 240 -6.73 15.19 -1.12
C MET A 240 -5.54 15.82 -0.38
N PHE A 241 -4.33 15.45 -0.77
CA PHE A 241 -3.09 16.04 -0.24
C PHE A 241 -2.90 17.48 -0.73
N ASN A 242 -2.27 18.31 0.10
CA ASN A 242 -1.98 19.70 -0.23
C ASN A 242 -0.80 19.86 -1.20
N GLN A 243 0.16 18.95 -1.13
CA GLN A 243 1.42 19.09 -1.85
C GLN A 243 2.05 17.72 -2.12
N PRO A 244 1.34 16.74 -2.70
CA PRO A 244 1.86 15.38 -2.87
C PRO A 244 3.03 15.34 -3.87
N LEU A 245 4.09 14.56 -3.60
CA LEU A 245 5.24 14.48 -4.52
C LEU A 245 4.87 13.89 -5.88
N TYR A 246 4.05 12.84 -5.87
CA TYR A 246 3.54 12.17 -7.07
C TYR A 246 2.02 12.10 -7.05
N ASN A 247 1.40 11.76 -8.18
CA ASN A 247 -0.03 11.52 -8.25
C ASN A 247 -0.39 10.26 -7.46
N HIS A 248 -1.40 10.36 -6.60
CA HIS A 248 -1.85 9.22 -5.81
C HIS A 248 -2.71 8.27 -6.66
N PRO A 249 -2.58 6.93 -6.55
CA PRO A 249 -3.31 5.97 -7.38
C PRO A 249 -4.83 5.96 -7.18
N LEU A 250 -5.31 6.40 -6.01
CA LEU A 250 -6.75 6.60 -5.74
C LEU A 250 -7.31 7.92 -6.29
N ASP A 251 -6.48 8.82 -6.79
CA ASP A 251 -6.97 10.06 -7.40
C ASP A 251 -7.67 9.75 -8.72
N ASN A 252 -9.00 9.89 -8.72
CA ASN A 252 -9.86 9.66 -9.87
C ASN A 252 -10.46 10.96 -10.44
N THR A 253 -9.94 12.11 -10.03
CA THR A 253 -10.42 13.42 -10.50
C THR A 253 -10.09 13.67 -11.97
N GLY A 254 -9.11 12.93 -12.51
CA GLY A 254 -8.62 13.08 -13.87
C GLY A 254 -7.64 14.23 -14.05
N ASP A 255 -7.20 14.88 -12.96
CA ASP A 255 -6.17 15.92 -12.99
C ASP A 255 -4.76 15.30 -12.93
N PRO A 256 -3.99 15.33 -14.03
CA PRO A 256 -2.64 14.78 -14.02
C PRO A 256 -1.61 15.73 -13.39
N TYR A 257 -1.97 17.00 -13.09
CA TYR A 257 -1.04 18.06 -12.67
C TYR A 257 -1.06 18.33 -11.16
N ASN A 258 -1.85 17.60 -10.40
CA ASN A 258 -2.01 17.80 -8.96
C ASN A 258 -0.91 17.10 -8.11
N SER A 259 0.34 17.18 -8.57
CA SER A 259 1.53 16.73 -7.84
C SER A 259 2.75 17.57 -8.18
N ILE A 260 3.72 17.57 -7.26
CA ILE A 260 5.00 18.26 -7.43
C ILE A 260 5.71 17.79 -8.71
N ASP A 261 5.75 16.48 -8.96
CA ASP A 261 6.44 15.94 -10.13
C ASP A 261 5.79 16.37 -11.44
N ALA A 262 4.46 16.38 -11.51
CA ALA A 262 3.75 16.83 -12.70
C ALA A 262 3.90 18.34 -12.93
N ALA A 263 3.89 19.14 -11.86
CA ALA A 263 4.15 20.57 -11.90
C ALA A 263 5.55 20.89 -12.46
N VAL A 264 6.60 20.26 -11.92
CA VAL A 264 7.97 20.46 -12.40
C VAL A 264 8.10 20.03 -13.87
N LYS A 265 7.57 18.87 -14.24
CA LYS A 265 7.62 18.38 -15.62
C LYS A 265 6.88 19.28 -16.61
N LEU A 266 5.77 19.89 -16.20
CA LEU A 266 5.06 20.88 -17.00
C LEU A 266 5.98 22.06 -17.35
N TYR A 267 6.63 22.68 -16.36
CA TYR A 267 7.51 23.83 -16.59
C TYR A 267 8.70 23.49 -17.48
N LEU A 268 9.33 22.33 -17.25
CA LEU A 268 10.42 21.84 -18.09
C LEU A 268 9.96 21.59 -19.53
N SER A 269 8.76 21.03 -19.72
CA SER A 269 8.21 20.75 -21.06
C SER A 269 7.87 22.01 -21.86
N GLU A 270 7.62 23.12 -21.16
CA GLU A 270 7.30 24.43 -21.73
C GLU A 270 8.55 25.32 -21.85
N GLY A 271 9.75 24.74 -21.76
CA GLY A 271 11.02 25.41 -22.09
C GLY A 271 11.69 26.17 -20.94
N VAL A 272 11.22 26.05 -19.70
CA VAL A 272 11.90 26.63 -18.54
C VAL A 272 13.16 25.81 -18.23
N PRO A 273 14.36 26.42 -18.17
CA PRO A 273 15.56 25.70 -17.76
C PRO A 273 15.46 25.20 -16.32
N ALA A 274 15.93 23.99 -16.03
CA ALA A 274 15.83 23.38 -14.70
C ALA A 274 16.52 24.24 -13.62
N GLU A 275 17.68 24.78 -13.96
CA GLU A 275 18.49 25.69 -13.15
C GLU A 275 17.83 27.06 -12.89
N LYS A 276 16.62 27.29 -13.41
CA LYS A 276 15.78 28.46 -13.13
C LYS A 276 14.61 28.16 -12.21
N ILE A 277 14.40 26.90 -11.84
CA ILE A 277 13.24 26.48 -11.06
C ILE A 277 13.66 26.22 -9.61
N THR A 278 12.87 26.71 -8.66
CA THR A 278 12.93 26.30 -7.25
C THR A 278 11.64 25.60 -6.87
N LEU A 279 11.79 24.49 -6.13
CA LEU A 279 10.67 23.69 -5.64
C LEU A 279 10.04 24.35 -4.41
N GLY A 280 8.73 24.54 -4.38
CA GLY A 280 8.02 25.09 -3.22
C GLY A 280 7.52 24.01 -2.25
N ALA A 281 7.56 24.29 -0.95
CA ALA A 281 6.75 23.55 0.01
C ALA A 281 6.15 24.47 1.06
N GLU A 282 4.92 24.13 1.45
CA GLU A 282 4.27 24.76 2.57
C GLU A 282 4.69 24.07 3.88
N PHE A 283 5.26 24.83 4.82
CA PHE A 283 5.67 24.34 6.15
C PHE A 283 4.52 24.38 7.18
N THR A 284 3.32 24.75 6.74
CA THR A 284 2.15 24.90 7.60
C THR A 284 1.23 23.67 7.62
N LEU A 285 0.34 23.61 8.61
CA LEU A 285 -0.75 22.64 8.74
C LEU A 285 -2.11 23.33 8.52
N GLN A 286 -2.27 24.09 7.43
CA GLN A 286 -3.51 24.82 7.16
C GLN A 286 -4.50 24.03 6.30
N ARG A 287 -4.02 23.07 5.51
CA ARG A 287 -4.76 22.45 4.43
C ARG A 287 -5.29 21.07 4.84
N GLY A 288 -6.61 20.92 4.76
CA GLY A 288 -7.31 19.73 5.20
C GLY A 288 -8.81 19.80 4.94
N PHE A 289 -9.51 18.72 5.28
CA PHE A 289 -10.90 18.49 4.95
C PHE A 289 -11.64 17.82 6.10
N LEU A 290 -12.89 18.25 6.33
CA LEU A 290 -13.89 17.47 7.06
C LEU A 290 -14.68 16.63 6.05
N VAL A 291 -14.54 15.32 6.11
CA VAL A 291 -15.09 14.37 5.13
C VAL A 291 -16.36 13.70 5.61
N THR A 292 -17.13 13.15 4.66
CA THR A 292 -18.40 12.46 4.96
C THR A 292 -18.21 10.99 5.32
N SER A 293 -17.11 10.38 4.87
CA SER A 293 -16.80 8.95 4.99
C SER A 293 -15.47 8.72 5.71
N THR A 294 -15.32 7.56 6.36
CA THR A 294 -14.04 7.10 6.94
C THR A 294 -13.25 6.18 6.00
N GLU A 295 -13.77 5.91 4.80
CA GLU A 295 -13.07 5.12 3.79
C GLU A 295 -11.74 5.77 3.41
N ASN A 296 -10.73 4.93 3.13
CA ASN A 296 -9.38 5.34 2.73
C ASN A 296 -8.75 6.41 3.64
N ASN A 297 -9.02 6.36 4.95
CA ASN A 297 -8.57 7.37 5.90
C ASN A 297 -8.93 8.82 5.49
N GLY A 298 -10.11 8.98 4.87
CA GLY A 298 -10.61 10.26 4.41
C GLY A 298 -9.95 10.79 3.14
N LEU A 299 -9.07 10.04 2.48
CA LEU A 299 -8.48 10.40 1.20
C LEU A 299 -9.48 10.17 0.05
N PHE A 300 -9.57 11.14 -0.86
CA PHE A 300 -10.42 11.11 -2.06
C PHE A 300 -11.91 10.89 -1.74
N GLN A 301 -12.38 11.50 -0.66
CA GLN A 301 -13.77 11.45 -0.19
C GLN A 301 -14.49 12.77 -0.43
N THR A 302 -15.82 12.73 -0.45
CA THR A 302 -16.64 13.95 -0.38
C THR A 302 -16.44 14.65 0.97
N TRP A 303 -16.42 15.99 0.95
CA TRP A 303 -16.16 16.82 2.11
C TRP A 303 -17.22 17.91 2.30
N THR A 304 -17.30 18.46 3.52
CA THR A 304 -18.31 19.45 3.93
C THR A 304 -17.72 20.79 4.35
N ALA A 305 -16.46 20.80 4.78
CA ALA A 305 -15.69 22.00 5.08
C ALA A 305 -14.19 21.74 4.87
N THR A 306 -13.44 22.81 4.68
CA THR A 306 -11.97 22.76 4.66
C THR A 306 -11.37 23.26 5.97
N GLY A 307 -10.10 22.90 6.17
CA GLY A 307 -9.27 23.32 7.28
C GLY A 307 -9.01 22.21 8.30
N CYS A 308 -7.94 22.41 9.06
CA CYS A 308 -7.46 21.47 10.07
C CYS A 308 -7.90 21.82 11.50
N GLY A 309 -8.62 22.93 11.67
CA GLY A 309 -8.83 23.57 12.98
C GLY A 309 -7.53 24.17 13.53
N SER A 310 -7.58 24.75 14.73
CA SER A 310 -6.43 25.40 15.37
C SER A 310 -5.41 24.41 15.96
N ALA A 311 -5.33 23.17 15.46
CA ALA A 311 -4.35 22.20 15.92
C ALA A 311 -2.96 22.79 15.70
N THR A 312 -2.29 23.15 16.80
CA THR A 312 -1.02 23.86 16.81
C THR A 312 0.02 23.01 16.09
N MET A 313 0.68 23.61 15.08
CA MET A 313 1.77 23.03 14.26
C MET A 313 2.77 22.20 15.07
N ALA A 314 3.03 22.58 16.33
CA ALA A 314 3.92 21.89 17.26
C ALA A 314 3.52 20.42 17.58
N ASN A 315 2.22 20.08 17.58
CA ASN A 315 1.74 18.73 17.88
C ASN A 315 1.69 17.83 16.64
N ALA A 316 1.55 18.40 15.43
CA ALA A 316 1.50 17.64 14.18
C ALA A 316 2.88 17.17 13.72
N LEU A 317 3.93 17.94 14.02
CA LEU A 317 5.32 17.57 13.76
C LEU A 317 5.94 16.71 14.86
N ASN A 318 5.27 16.56 16.00
CA ASN A 318 5.72 15.67 17.08
C ASN A 318 4.95 14.35 17.00
N PRO A 319 5.56 13.25 16.52
CA PRO A 319 4.86 11.98 16.44
C PRO A 319 4.55 11.38 17.83
N ALA A 320 5.19 11.86 18.89
CA ALA A 320 4.82 11.56 20.27
C ALA A 320 3.57 12.33 20.75
N ALA A 321 3.15 13.38 20.03
CA ALA A 321 1.98 14.21 20.37
C ALA A 321 0.73 13.88 19.54
N SER A 322 0.85 13.11 18.45
CA SER A 322 -0.30 12.69 17.65
C SER A 322 -0.08 11.31 17.05
N ALA A 323 -0.79 10.33 17.62
CA ALA A 323 -0.85 8.99 17.08
C ALA A 323 -1.77 8.85 15.83
N LEU A 324 -2.33 9.97 15.38
CA LEU A 324 -3.19 10.08 14.20
C LEU A 324 -2.40 10.34 12.92
N ILE A 325 -1.07 10.43 13.00
CA ILE A 325 -0.21 10.63 11.84
C ILE A 325 -0.09 9.31 11.07
N ASN A 326 -0.16 9.43 9.75
CA ASN A 326 0.00 8.36 8.77
C ASN A 326 1.10 8.77 7.78
N TRP A 327 1.69 7.77 7.13
CA TRP A 327 2.63 7.96 6.03
C TRP A 327 2.05 7.34 4.76
N ASP A 328 2.00 8.12 3.70
CA ASP A 328 1.62 7.65 2.38
C ASP A 328 2.88 7.47 1.51
N ALA A 329 3.18 6.21 1.17
CA ALA A 329 4.36 5.85 0.40
C ALA A 329 4.21 6.09 -1.11
N ASP A 330 2.99 6.25 -1.63
CA ASP A 330 2.77 6.51 -3.05
C ASP A 330 3.10 7.98 -3.38
N VAL A 331 2.81 8.89 -2.45
CA VAL A 331 3.06 10.34 -2.62
C VAL A 331 4.18 10.92 -1.75
N TYR A 332 4.81 10.09 -0.90
CA TYR A 332 5.88 10.48 0.02
C TYR A 332 5.51 11.66 0.93
N SER A 333 4.26 11.68 1.41
CA SER A 333 3.76 12.74 2.31
C SER A 333 3.16 12.16 3.58
N PRO A 334 3.38 12.83 4.72
CA PRO A 334 2.66 12.52 5.94
C PRO A 334 1.28 13.19 5.94
N TYR A 335 0.35 12.63 6.70
CA TYR A 335 -0.95 13.25 6.93
C TYR A 335 -1.54 12.84 8.27
N ILE A 336 -2.40 13.68 8.83
CA ILE A 336 -3.19 13.34 10.02
C ILE A 336 -4.56 12.87 9.57
N TRP A 337 -5.00 11.73 10.12
CA TRP A 337 -6.36 11.21 9.98
C TRP A 337 -7.00 11.05 11.35
N ASP A 338 -8.03 11.85 11.61
CA ASP A 338 -8.86 11.77 12.80
C ASP A 338 -10.22 11.15 12.41
N PRO A 339 -10.44 9.84 12.62
CA PRO A 339 -11.67 9.17 12.22
C PRO A 339 -12.89 9.64 13.03
N ALA A 340 -12.70 10.10 14.27
CA ALA A 340 -13.78 10.58 15.12
C ALA A 340 -14.31 11.93 14.64
N ALA A 341 -13.40 12.84 14.27
CA ALA A 341 -13.76 14.12 13.67
C ALA A 341 -14.01 14.03 12.14
N LYS A 342 -13.72 12.87 11.53
CA LYS A 342 -13.65 12.69 10.06
C LYS A 342 -12.80 13.77 9.41
N ARG A 343 -11.61 14.00 9.96
CA ARG A 343 -10.73 15.11 9.56
C ARG A 343 -9.43 14.58 8.98
N LEU A 344 -9.17 14.97 7.74
CA LEU A 344 -7.91 14.76 7.02
C LEU A 344 -7.10 16.06 7.03
N CYS A 345 -5.82 15.97 7.35
CA CYS A 345 -4.92 17.12 7.37
C CYS A 345 -3.58 16.79 6.70
N SER A 346 -3.23 17.57 5.68
CA SER A 346 -1.97 17.42 4.95
C SER A 346 -0.91 18.31 5.58
N PHE A 347 0.32 17.80 5.69
CA PHE A 347 1.49 18.57 6.13
C PHE A 347 2.76 17.92 5.62
N GLU A 348 3.89 18.54 5.89
CA GLU A 348 5.20 17.99 5.57
C GLU A 348 6.08 17.92 6.81
N ASN A 349 6.91 16.89 6.90
CA ASN A 349 7.85 16.71 8.00
C ASN A 349 9.29 16.67 7.46
N ALA A 350 10.27 16.52 8.34
CA ALA A 350 11.68 16.43 7.94
C ALA A 350 11.93 15.33 6.89
N GLN A 351 11.33 14.15 7.04
CA GLN A 351 11.52 13.04 6.11
C GLN A 351 11.01 13.37 4.70
N SER A 352 9.78 13.90 4.57
CA SER A 352 9.22 14.21 3.25
C SER A 352 9.92 15.38 2.58
N LEU A 353 10.35 16.40 3.33
CA LEU A 353 11.08 17.54 2.79
C LEU A 353 12.50 17.19 2.35
N GLU A 354 13.18 16.30 3.05
CA GLU A 354 14.47 15.76 2.60
C GLU A 354 14.31 14.99 1.28
N ILE A 355 13.28 14.13 1.17
CA ILE A 355 12.98 13.40 -0.08
C ILE A 355 12.73 14.37 -1.24
N ARG A 356 12.07 15.51 -0.99
CA ARG A 356 11.80 16.54 -1.99
C ARG A 356 13.04 17.35 -2.37
N ALA A 357 13.89 17.69 -1.41
CA ALA A 357 15.17 18.33 -1.70
C ALA A 357 16.05 17.43 -2.59
N GLU A 358 16.09 16.13 -2.27
CA GLU A 358 16.78 15.14 -3.11
C GLU A 358 16.10 14.95 -4.48
N TYR A 359 14.78 15.05 -4.57
CA TYR A 359 14.07 15.10 -5.85
C TYR A 359 14.49 16.32 -6.68
N ALA A 360 14.46 17.51 -6.10
CA ALA A 360 14.86 18.76 -6.76
C ALA A 360 16.31 18.69 -7.27
N LYS A 361 17.22 18.14 -6.46
CA LYS A 361 18.61 17.88 -6.82
C LYS A 361 18.75 16.91 -8.00
N ARG A 362 18.01 15.79 -7.99
CA ARG A 362 17.99 14.82 -9.11
C ARG A 362 17.44 15.41 -10.40
N MET A 363 16.48 16.32 -10.29
CA MET A 363 15.87 17.02 -11.42
C MET A 363 16.72 18.20 -11.93
N GLY A 364 17.86 18.50 -11.29
CA GLY A 364 18.74 19.61 -11.67
C GLY A 364 18.14 20.99 -11.38
N LEU A 365 17.20 21.07 -10.43
CA LEU A 365 16.55 22.33 -10.07
C LEU A 365 17.51 23.26 -9.33
N ASN A 366 17.25 24.57 -9.41
CA ASN A 366 18.04 25.61 -8.77
C ASN A 366 17.99 25.58 -7.24
N GLY A 367 17.00 24.89 -6.66
CA GLY A 367 16.87 24.74 -5.22
C GLY A 367 15.43 24.58 -4.77
N PHE A 368 15.13 25.17 -3.61
CA PHE A 368 13.90 24.99 -2.86
C PHE A 368 13.51 26.30 -2.17
N PHE A 369 12.22 26.55 -1.98
CA PHE A 369 11.73 27.61 -1.11
C PHE A 369 10.58 27.15 -0.19
N SER A 370 10.48 27.76 0.98
CA SER A 370 9.43 27.46 1.96
C SER A 370 8.38 28.58 2.10
N TRP A 371 7.11 28.19 2.13
CA TRP A 371 5.98 29.03 2.56
C TRP A 371 5.40 28.54 3.90
N GLU A 372 5.51 29.24 5.02
CA GLU A 372 6.52 30.24 5.33
C GLU A 372 7.46 29.70 6.41
N LEU A 373 8.62 30.33 6.58
CA LEU A 373 9.67 29.88 7.50
C LEU A 373 9.18 29.70 8.95
N ARG A 374 8.16 30.46 9.37
CA ARG A 374 7.54 30.33 10.70
C ARG A 374 6.76 29.02 10.91
N GLY A 375 6.43 28.32 9.84
CA GLY A 375 5.82 26.99 9.93
C GLY A 375 6.75 25.94 10.55
N ASP A 376 8.07 26.15 10.48
CA ASP A 376 9.08 25.22 11.02
C ASP A 376 9.23 25.34 12.54
N ALA A 377 8.18 24.92 13.26
CA ALA A 377 8.10 25.05 14.71
C ALA A 377 9.17 24.24 15.48
N GLN A 378 9.80 23.26 14.82
CA GLN A 378 10.80 22.37 15.42
C GLN A 378 12.21 22.57 14.86
N ASN A 379 12.42 23.57 13.98
CA ASN A 379 13.66 23.77 13.24
C ASN A 379 14.16 22.47 12.56
N SER A 380 13.24 21.69 11.99
CA SER A 380 13.57 20.40 11.38
C SER A 380 13.29 20.36 9.89
N GLN A 381 12.32 21.16 9.43
CA GLN A 381 11.91 21.22 8.03
C GLN A 381 12.97 21.94 7.19
N LEU A 382 13.44 23.11 7.63
CA LEU A 382 14.50 23.86 6.94
C LEU A 382 15.82 23.08 6.94
N ARG A 383 16.18 22.47 8.07
CA ARG A 383 17.36 21.59 8.16
C ARG A 383 17.23 20.39 7.24
N ALA A 384 16.06 19.76 7.13
CA ALA A 384 15.87 18.63 6.22
C ALA A 384 16.04 19.01 4.74
N VAL A 385 15.54 20.18 4.34
CA VAL A 385 15.80 20.72 3.00
C VAL A 385 17.30 20.93 2.79
N ALA A 386 17.97 21.59 3.74
CA ALA A 386 19.41 21.84 3.67
C ALA A 386 20.22 20.53 3.61
N ARG A 387 19.86 19.50 4.40
CA ARG A 387 20.50 18.18 4.38
C ARG A 387 20.41 17.51 3.01
N GLY A 388 19.23 17.51 2.37
CA GLY A 388 19.07 16.89 1.05
C GLY A 388 19.91 17.56 -0.05
N PHE A 389 20.20 18.87 0.08
CA PHE A 389 21.10 19.53 -0.86
C PHE A 389 22.58 19.35 -0.50
N LEU A 390 22.92 19.59 0.77
CA LEU A 390 24.29 19.87 1.24
C LEU A 390 24.92 18.74 2.07
N GLY A 391 24.13 17.76 2.52
CA GLY A 391 24.56 16.64 3.36
C GLY A 391 24.51 16.91 4.87
N ASP A 392 24.83 15.89 5.66
CA ASP A 392 24.73 15.88 7.13
C ASP A 392 25.59 16.96 7.82
N ASP A 393 26.81 17.15 7.33
CA ASP A 393 27.78 18.10 7.89
C ASP A 393 27.26 19.54 7.86
N ALA A 394 26.48 19.90 6.83
CA ALA A 394 25.94 21.25 6.67
C ALA A 394 24.88 21.61 7.72
N VAL A 395 24.26 20.61 8.35
CA VAL A 395 23.18 20.80 9.32
C VAL A 395 23.53 20.31 10.73
N ASN A 396 24.81 19.97 10.94
CA ASN A 396 25.35 19.42 12.18
C ASN A 396 24.50 18.25 12.72
N ALA A 397 24.01 17.38 11.83
CA ALA A 397 23.17 16.25 12.18
C ALA A 397 23.95 14.94 12.14
N ALA A 398 23.57 13.98 12.99
CA ALA A 398 23.98 12.60 12.79
C ALA A 398 23.29 12.03 11.53
N PRO A 399 23.89 11.01 10.87
CA PRO A 399 23.28 10.36 9.73
C PRO A 399 21.85 9.90 10.04
N ALA A 400 20.97 10.09 9.07
CA ALA A 400 19.59 9.64 9.14
C ALA A 400 19.48 8.13 9.46
N PRO A 401 18.68 7.72 10.44
CA PRO A 401 18.46 6.31 10.70
C PRO A 401 17.62 5.68 9.57
N THR A 402 17.85 4.40 9.30
CA THR A 402 17.00 3.61 8.42
C THR A 402 15.94 2.88 9.25
N VAL A 403 14.67 3.08 8.93
CA VAL A 403 13.55 2.40 9.58
C VAL A 403 12.83 1.52 8.57
N THR A 404 12.59 0.26 8.93
CA THR A 404 11.91 -0.73 8.08
C THR A 404 10.71 -1.29 8.84
N GLY A 405 9.52 -1.20 8.25
CA GLY A 405 8.31 -1.79 8.82
C GLY A 405 8.27 -3.31 8.62
N ALA A 406 7.59 -4.00 9.53
CA ALA A 406 7.42 -5.45 9.49
C ALA A 406 6.02 -5.86 9.03
N SER A 407 5.92 -7.06 8.46
CA SER A 407 4.64 -7.75 8.27
C SER A 407 4.43 -8.74 9.41
N VAL A 408 3.35 -8.55 10.16
CA VAL A 408 3.04 -9.31 11.37
C VAL A 408 1.76 -10.12 11.17
N ALA A 409 1.70 -11.31 11.76
CA ALA A 409 0.47 -12.09 11.85
C ALA A 409 -0.13 -11.93 13.24
N ALA A 410 -1.45 -11.72 13.29
CA ALA A 410 -2.21 -11.67 14.54
C ALA A 410 -3.49 -12.48 14.41
N VAL A 411 -4.17 -12.68 15.53
CA VAL A 411 -5.43 -13.42 15.60
C VAL A 411 -6.51 -12.52 16.18
N ALA A 412 -7.66 -12.47 15.51
CA ALA A 412 -8.77 -11.64 15.96
C ALA A 412 -9.22 -12.02 17.38
N GLY A 413 -9.37 -11.01 18.24
CA GLY A 413 -9.76 -11.15 19.65
C GLY A 413 -8.65 -11.62 20.59
N GLN A 414 -7.42 -11.79 20.11
CA GLN A 414 -6.26 -12.17 20.93
C GLN A 414 -5.25 -11.02 21.00
N GLU A 415 -4.77 -10.73 22.21
CA GLU A 415 -3.66 -9.82 22.40
C GLU A 415 -2.38 -10.46 21.87
N PHE A 416 -1.58 -9.70 21.12
CA PHE A 416 -0.27 -10.12 20.66
C PHE A 416 0.75 -9.01 20.89
N THR A 417 2.01 -9.40 21.05
CA THR A 417 3.16 -8.49 21.04
C THR A 417 4.08 -8.88 19.91
N ALA A 418 4.49 -7.93 19.08
CA ALA A 418 5.38 -8.18 17.95
C ALA A 418 6.29 -6.98 17.65
N GLU A 419 7.44 -7.27 17.03
CA GLU A 419 8.26 -6.25 16.38
C GLU A 419 7.52 -5.76 15.13
N VAL A 420 7.10 -4.49 15.13
CA VAL A 420 6.36 -3.86 14.02
C VAL A 420 7.27 -3.03 13.12
N ALA A 421 8.44 -2.63 13.61
CA ALA A 421 9.47 -1.98 12.82
C ALA A 421 10.86 -2.22 13.43
N ARG A 422 11.89 -2.01 12.60
CA ARG A 422 13.29 -2.08 13.00
C ARG A 422 14.03 -0.82 12.58
N VAL A 423 14.83 -0.28 13.48
CA VAL A 423 15.67 0.90 13.26
C VAL A 423 17.13 0.46 13.19
N THR A 424 17.87 0.94 12.20
CA THR A 424 19.31 0.71 12.03
C THR A 424 20.03 2.03 11.79
N GLY A 425 21.29 2.12 12.23
CA GLY A 425 22.13 3.31 12.00
C GLY A 425 21.81 4.50 12.91
N SER A 426 20.88 4.35 13.87
CA SER A 426 20.66 5.38 14.89
C SER A 426 21.71 5.27 16.00
N SER A 427 22.22 6.42 16.43
CA SER A 427 23.04 6.55 17.64
C SER A 427 22.23 7.02 18.85
N ALA A 428 20.93 7.29 18.69
CA ALA A 428 20.10 7.86 19.75
C ALA A 428 19.74 6.80 20.80
N ALA A 429 20.10 7.07 22.05
CA ALA A 429 19.82 6.18 23.17
C ALA A 429 18.36 6.24 23.67
N ASN A 430 17.61 7.26 23.26
CA ASN A 430 16.29 7.63 23.78
C ASN A 430 15.24 7.83 22.66
N LEU A 431 15.34 7.02 21.60
CA LEU A 431 14.27 6.90 20.62
C LEU A 431 12.94 6.55 21.31
N THR A 432 11.85 7.14 20.82
CA THR A 432 10.49 6.71 21.16
C THR A 432 9.75 6.32 19.89
N ALA A 433 8.67 5.55 20.01
CA ALA A 433 7.88 5.18 18.85
C ALA A 433 6.39 5.09 19.18
N VAL A 434 5.57 5.50 18.21
CA VAL A 434 4.11 5.43 18.26
C VAL A 434 3.61 4.65 17.06
N ILE A 435 2.61 3.80 17.28
CA ILE A 435 2.02 2.92 16.28
C ILE A 435 0.57 3.37 16.06
N ASN A 436 0.22 3.64 14.81
CA ASN A 436 -1.15 3.63 14.34
C ASN A 436 -1.45 2.23 13.81
N TRP A 437 -2.39 1.51 14.43
CA TRP A 437 -2.66 0.09 14.17
C TRP A 437 -3.53 -0.16 12.93
N GLY A 438 -4.02 0.89 12.26
CA GLY A 438 -4.83 0.77 11.05
C GLY A 438 -6.29 0.40 11.29
N ASP A 439 -6.73 0.25 12.54
CA ASP A 439 -8.11 -0.04 12.96
C ASP A 439 -8.74 1.12 13.76
N ASN A 440 -8.25 2.34 13.53
CA ASN A 440 -8.59 3.57 14.27
C ASN A 440 -8.11 3.58 15.73
N THR A 441 -7.20 2.69 16.11
CA THR A 441 -6.55 2.70 17.43
C THR A 441 -5.05 2.95 17.32
N THR A 442 -4.47 3.32 18.45
CA THR A 442 -3.06 3.70 18.52
C THR A 442 -2.40 3.19 19.79
N GLY A 443 -1.08 3.04 19.77
CA GLY A 443 -0.32 2.57 20.93
C GLY A 443 1.10 3.12 20.95
N VAL A 444 1.67 3.27 22.15
CA VAL A 444 3.10 3.56 22.33
C VAL A 444 3.87 2.25 22.22
N ALA A 445 4.92 2.24 21.40
CA ALA A 445 5.79 1.08 21.24
C ALA A 445 6.90 1.08 22.29
N THR A 446 7.38 -0.12 22.61
CA THR A 446 8.62 -0.31 23.35
C THR A 446 9.79 -0.29 22.37
N VAL A 447 10.77 0.58 22.61
CA VAL A 447 12.01 0.62 21.83
C VAL A 447 13.09 -0.14 22.57
N LYS A 448 13.61 -1.20 21.95
CA LYS A 448 14.60 -2.09 22.57
C LYS A 448 15.87 -2.14 21.74
N SER A 449 17.00 -1.72 22.32
CA SER A 449 18.29 -1.93 21.68
C SER A 449 18.61 -3.43 21.62
N ILE A 450 18.96 -3.90 20.44
CA ILE A 450 19.40 -5.30 20.21
C ILE A 450 20.91 -5.39 19.89
N GLY A 451 21.65 -4.30 20.13
CA GLY A 451 23.09 -4.20 19.90
C GLY A 451 23.47 -3.64 18.52
N GLY A 452 24.68 -3.12 18.38
CA GLY A 452 25.23 -2.67 17.09
C GLY A 452 24.54 -1.47 16.44
N GLY A 453 23.89 -0.59 17.22
CA GLY A 453 23.12 0.55 16.69
C GLY A 453 21.78 0.14 16.06
N VAL A 454 21.27 -1.04 16.42
CA VAL A 454 19.99 -1.57 15.95
C VAL A 454 18.97 -1.58 17.10
N PHE A 455 17.75 -1.17 16.79
CA PHE A 455 16.64 -1.12 17.73
C PHE A 455 15.40 -1.84 17.17
N SER A 456 14.82 -2.71 17.98
CA SER A 456 13.51 -3.32 17.74
C SER A 456 12.41 -2.39 18.25
N ILE A 457 11.36 -2.19 17.46
CA ILE A 457 10.16 -1.43 17.83
C ILE A 457 9.02 -2.43 18.05
N GLU A 458 8.73 -2.71 19.32
CA GLU A 458 7.76 -3.74 19.72
C GLU A 458 6.45 -3.10 20.18
N GLY A 459 5.32 -3.55 19.61
CA GLY A 459 3.99 -3.08 19.98
C GLY A 459 3.11 -4.22 20.48
N THR A 460 2.19 -3.91 21.40
CA THR A 460 1.14 -4.83 21.87
C THR A 460 -0.22 -4.31 21.42
N HIS A 461 -1.05 -5.17 20.85
CA HIS A 461 -2.40 -4.81 20.39
C HIS A 461 -3.37 -6.00 20.35
N THR A 462 -4.67 -5.71 20.27
CA THR A 462 -5.73 -6.70 20.03
C THR A 462 -6.66 -6.20 18.92
N TYR A 463 -6.71 -6.92 17.80
CA TYR A 463 -7.64 -6.61 16.71
C TYR A 463 -9.00 -7.26 16.95
N GLY A 464 -10.08 -6.50 16.84
CA GLY A 464 -11.44 -7.02 17.04
C GLY A 464 -11.99 -7.85 15.86
N ALA A 465 -11.40 -7.72 14.67
CA ALA A 465 -11.87 -8.38 13.46
C ALA A 465 -10.71 -8.91 12.60
N THR A 466 -11.01 -9.88 11.74
CA THR A 466 -10.06 -10.39 10.76
C THR A 466 -9.91 -9.44 9.59
N GLY A 467 -8.72 -9.41 8.98
CA GLY A 467 -8.45 -8.56 7.83
C GLY A 467 -6.98 -8.25 7.67
N SER A 468 -6.66 -7.41 6.68
CA SER A 468 -5.33 -6.82 6.55
C SER A 468 -5.41 -5.37 6.99
N TYR A 469 -4.57 -5.00 7.95
CA TYR A 469 -4.51 -3.65 8.50
C TYR A 469 -3.16 -3.02 8.12
N PRO A 470 -3.15 -1.88 7.42
CA PRO A 470 -1.93 -1.11 7.20
C PRO A 470 -1.59 -0.35 8.48
N LEU A 471 -0.33 -0.45 8.92
CA LEU A 471 0.18 0.24 10.10
C LEU A 471 1.02 1.43 9.65
N THR A 472 1.04 2.47 10.46
CA THR A 472 2.09 3.49 10.41
C THR A 472 2.86 3.44 11.72
N VAL A 473 4.18 3.30 11.63
CA VAL A 473 5.08 3.39 12.78
C VAL A 473 5.87 4.68 12.67
N ALA A 474 5.69 5.57 13.64
CA ALA A 474 6.45 6.81 13.74
C ALA A 474 7.53 6.68 14.82
N VAL A 475 8.79 6.64 14.38
CA VAL A 475 9.97 6.61 15.24
C VAL A 475 10.46 8.04 15.44
N VAL A 476 10.46 8.48 16.70
CA VAL A 476 10.82 9.83 17.09
C VAL A 476 12.24 9.84 17.64
N ASP A 477 13.10 10.60 16.96
CA ASP A 477 14.45 10.91 17.39
C ASP A 477 14.46 12.24 18.18
N PRO A 478 15.28 12.37 19.24
CA PRO A 478 15.45 13.63 19.95
C PRO A 478 15.85 14.81 19.06
N ASP A 479 16.60 14.55 17.98
CA ASP A 479 16.77 15.50 16.89
C ASP A 479 15.64 15.27 15.86
N PRO A 480 14.64 16.16 15.76
CA PRO A 480 13.46 15.90 14.94
C PRO A 480 13.77 15.73 13.45
N ILE A 481 14.92 16.21 12.96
CA ILE A 481 15.39 15.98 11.59
C ILE A 481 15.58 14.48 11.29
N ASN A 482 15.86 13.67 12.31
CA ASN A 482 16.13 12.23 12.23
C ASN A 482 14.92 11.35 12.55
N SER A 483 13.77 11.96 12.89
CA SER A 483 12.53 11.21 13.04
C SER A 483 12.09 10.60 11.70
N ARG A 484 11.55 9.39 11.73
CA ARG A 484 11.19 8.62 10.54
C ARG A 484 9.85 7.93 10.72
N MET A 485 9.11 7.82 9.63
CA MET A 485 7.86 7.08 9.53
C MET A 485 7.95 6.02 8.44
N VAL A 486 7.36 4.87 8.74
CA VAL A 486 7.32 3.74 7.82
C VAL A 486 5.96 3.06 7.89
N ASN A 487 5.53 2.47 6.78
CA ASN A 487 4.39 1.57 6.81
C ASN A 487 4.82 0.18 7.26
N ALA A 488 3.97 -0.46 8.04
CA ALA A 488 4.03 -1.87 8.39
C ALA A 488 2.66 -2.50 8.07
N SER A 489 2.48 -3.80 8.28
CA SER A 489 1.19 -4.45 8.01
C SER A 489 0.90 -5.55 9.02
N VAL A 490 -0.34 -5.69 9.44
CA VAL A 490 -0.80 -6.86 10.20
C VAL A 490 -1.84 -7.61 9.39
N SER A 491 -1.61 -8.90 9.19
CA SER A 491 -2.63 -9.84 8.71
C SER A 491 -3.27 -10.52 9.92
N VAL A 492 -4.55 -10.22 10.14
CA VAL A 492 -5.33 -10.76 11.25
C VAL A 492 -6.18 -11.91 10.74
N GLY A 493 -5.79 -13.13 11.12
CA GLY A 493 -6.57 -14.34 10.85
C GLY A 493 -7.61 -14.62 11.94
N THR A 494 -8.48 -15.59 11.68
CA THR A 494 -9.20 -16.25 12.76
C THR A 494 -8.25 -17.18 13.51
N VAL A 495 -8.63 -17.57 14.73
CA VAL A 495 -8.10 -18.80 15.32
C VAL A 495 -8.45 -19.93 14.35
N LEU A 496 -7.50 -20.37 13.55
CA LEU A 496 -7.58 -21.73 13.02
C LEU A 496 -7.39 -22.61 14.26
N PRO A 497 -8.25 -23.61 14.51
CA PRO A 497 -8.00 -24.53 15.61
C PRO A 497 -6.60 -25.10 15.41
N GLU A 498 -5.73 -24.91 16.41
CA GLU A 498 -4.45 -25.61 16.47
C GLU A 498 -4.75 -27.11 16.47
N GLN A 499 -4.73 -27.73 15.30
CA GLN A 499 -4.64 -29.17 15.19
C GLN A 499 -3.16 -29.53 15.25
N GLN A 500 -2.78 -30.17 16.35
CA GLN A 500 -1.69 -31.13 16.25
C GLN A 500 -2.19 -32.31 15.42
N THR A 501 -1.63 -32.51 14.23
CA THR A 501 -1.68 -33.84 13.63
C THR A 501 -0.69 -34.72 14.37
N ILE A 502 -1.18 -35.48 15.33
CA ILE A 502 -0.48 -36.69 15.77
C ILE A 502 -0.78 -37.73 14.69
N THR A 503 0.14 -37.91 13.74
CA THR A 503 0.11 -39.10 12.90
C THR A 503 0.62 -40.27 13.71
N VAL A 504 -0.27 -41.24 13.90
CA VAL A 504 0.11 -42.61 14.17
C VAL A 504 -0.37 -43.43 12.97
N ASP A 505 0.50 -44.23 12.38
CA ASP A 505 0.05 -45.24 11.42
C ASP A 505 -0.63 -46.36 12.21
N VAL A 506 -1.95 -46.28 12.33
CA VAL A 506 -2.78 -47.45 12.70
C VAL A 506 -3.34 -48.02 11.41
N ASN A 507 -2.65 -49.01 10.87
CA ASN A 507 -3.24 -49.90 9.86
C ASN A 507 -4.18 -50.87 10.60
N GLY A 508 -5.49 -50.60 10.57
CA GLY A 508 -6.48 -51.59 10.99
C GLY A 508 -6.39 -52.80 10.08
N GLY A 509 -6.18 -54.00 10.63
CA GLY A 509 -6.22 -55.22 9.82
C GLY A 509 -7.65 -55.49 9.32
N GLN A 510 -7.74 -56.05 8.11
CA GLN A 510 -9.01 -56.32 7.43
C GLN A 510 -9.71 -57.56 8.02
N LEU A 511 -11.06 -57.55 8.05
CA LEU A 511 -11.85 -58.79 8.03
C LEU A 511 -12.12 -59.12 6.57
N SER A 512 -11.58 -60.23 6.08
CA SER A 512 -11.76 -60.66 4.69
C SER A 512 -12.23 -62.10 4.58
N LEU A 513 -13.00 -62.34 3.53
CA LEU A 513 -13.42 -63.66 3.07
C LEU A 513 -12.68 -63.95 1.76
N ASP A 514 -11.99 -65.07 1.68
CA ASP A 514 -11.34 -65.53 0.46
C ASP A 514 -11.90 -66.91 0.06
N VAL A 515 -12.32 -67.01 -1.19
CA VAL A 515 -12.80 -68.25 -1.82
C VAL A 515 -11.80 -68.56 -2.93
N THR A 516 -10.85 -69.44 -2.62
CA THR A 516 -9.68 -69.67 -3.50
C THR A 516 -10.03 -70.46 -4.77
N ASP A 517 -11.14 -71.20 -4.76
CA ASP A 517 -11.67 -71.92 -5.91
C ASP A 517 -13.12 -71.50 -6.18
N THR A 518 -13.33 -70.87 -7.34
CA THR A 518 -14.65 -70.38 -7.80
C THR A 518 -15.24 -71.25 -8.91
N SER A 519 -14.62 -72.41 -9.20
CA SER A 519 -15.18 -73.38 -10.15
C SER A 519 -16.52 -73.91 -9.65
N PRO A 520 -17.47 -74.24 -10.55
CA PRO A 520 -18.75 -74.81 -10.14
C PRO A 520 -18.57 -76.08 -9.31
N ILE A 521 -19.30 -76.20 -8.20
CA ILE A 521 -19.33 -77.44 -7.41
C ILE A 521 -20.21 -78.44 -8.15
N ASP A 522 -19.58 -79.50 -8.67
CA ASP A 522 -20.29 -80.63 -9.25
C ASP A 522 -20.66 -81.62 -8.15
N LEU A 523 -21.96 -81.81 -7.93
CA LEU A 523 -22.46 -82.82 -6.99
C LEU A 523 -22.44 -84.22 -7.62
N GLY A 524 -22.22 -84.34 -8.93
CA GLY A 524 -22.25 -85.61 -9.67
C GLY A 524 -23.63 -85.93 -10.24
N ALA A 525 -23.67 -86.94 -11.10
CA ALA A 525 -24.90 -87.36 -11.79
C ALA A 525 -25.75 -88.31 -10.95
N ILE A 526 -27.07 -88.19 -11.05
CA ILE A 526 -28.03 -89.13 -10.46
C ILE A 526 -28.90 -89.78 -11.52
N THR A 527 -29.28 -91.04 -11.30
CA THR A 527 -30.21 -91.75 -12.19
C THR A 527 -31.60 -91.76 -11.56
N LEU A 528 -32.57 -91.17 -12.24
CA LEU A 528 -33.96 -91.14 -11.79
C LEU A 528 -34.59 -92.53 -11.89
N ASN A 529 -35.10 -93.05 -10.78
CA ASN A 529 -35.70 -94.39 -10.68
C ASN A 529 -37.14 -94.37 -10.13
N GLY A 530 -37.74 -93.18 -9.95
CA GLY A 530 -39.10 -93.00 -9.44
C GLY A 530 -39.22 -92.86 -7.92
N GLU A 531 -38.11 -92.78 -7.18
CA GLU A 531 -38.08 -92.49 -5.74
C GLU A 531 -37.25 -91.22 -5.47
N ASP A 532 -37.48 -90.54 -4.34
CA ASP A 532 -36.66 -89.39 -3.92
C ASP A 532 -35.20 -89.80 -3.77
N GLN A 533 -34.31 -89.06 -4.40
CA GLN A 533 -32.89 -89.36 -4.41
C GLN A 533 -32.09 -88.28 -3.68
N THR A 534 -30.87 -88.62 -3.23
CA THR A 534 -29.92 -87.62 -2.74
C THR A 534 -28.59 -87.74 -3.44
N VAL A 535 -27.98 -86.59 -3.73
CA VAL A 535 -26.62 -86.51 -4.26
C VAL A 535 -25.72 -85.75 -3.29
N ASP A 536 -24.53 -86.28 -3.04
CA ASP A 536 -23.55 -85.71 -2.11
C ASP A 536 -22.43 -85.00 -2.87
N GLY A 537 -21.93 -83.90 -2.31
CA GLY A 537 -20.74 -83.20 -2.78
C GLY A 537 -20.05 -82.45 -1.65
N ALA A 538 -19.10 -81.58 -1.98
CA ALA A 538 -18.37 -80.80 -1.00
C ALA A 538 -18.27 -79.33 -1.42
N LEU A 539 -18.41 -78.44 -0.45
CA LEU A 539 -18.11 -77.03 -0.63
C LEU A 539 -16.60 -76.86 -0.80
N HIS A 540 -16.20 -75.96 -1.70
CA HIS A 540 -14.82 -75.49 -1.76
C HIS A 540 -14.42 -74.89 -0.40
N ALA A 541 -13.15 -75.06 -0.01
CA ALA A 541 -12.68 -74.48 1.24
C ALA A 541 -12.74 -72.96 1.17
N VAL A 542 -13.31 -72.34 2.20
CA VAL A 542 -13.43 -70.89 2.32
C VAL A 542 -12.57 -70.42 3.47
N SER A 543 -11.75 -69.39 3.25
CA SER A 543 -10.88 -68.84 4.28
C SER A 543 -11.44 -67.53 4.81
N VAL A 544 -11.54 -67.40 6.13
CA VAL A 544 -11.84 -66.14 6.82
C VAL A 544 -10.56 -65.67 7.50
N PHE A 545 -10.17 -64.42 7.25
CA PHE A 545 -9.07 -63.77 7.94
C PHE A 545 -9.61 -62.58 8.74
N ASP A 546 -9.43 -62.61 10.06
CA ASP A 546 -9.78 -61.49 10.93
C ASP A 546 -8.51 -60.84 11.51
N GLY A 547 -8.04 -59.81 10.80
CA GLY A 547 -6.93 -58.96 11.22
C GLY A 547 -7.33 -57.77 12.07
N ARG A 548 -8.62 -57.58 12.39
CA ARG A 548 -9.14 -56.34 13.01
C ARG A 548 -8.59 -56.09 14.41
N GLY A 549 -8.10 -57.11 15.11
CA GLY A 549 -7.51 -56.98 16.45
C GLY A 549 -8.48 -56.48 17.54
N THR A 550 -9.79 -56.49 17.28
CA THR A 550 -10.84 -56.13 18.26
C THR A 550 -11.46 -57.39 18.88
N ASN A 551 -12.12 -57.26 20.03
CA ASN A 551 -12.87 -58.37 20.64
C ASN A 551 -14.16 -58.73 19.86
N GLN A 552 -14.44 -58.13 18.70
CA GLN A 552 -15.70 -58.39 17.98
C GLN A 552 -15.66 -59.77 17.29
N GLY A 553 -16.77 -60.50 17.35
CA GLY A 553 -16.93 -61.76 16.63
C GLY A 553 -17.17 -61.54 15.13
N TRP A 554 -17.25 -62.64 14.39
CA TRP A 554 -17.72 -62.67 13.00
C TRP A 554 -18.53 -63.93 12.75
N THR A 555 -19.46 -63.89 11.80
CA THR A 555 -20.24 -65.06 11.37
C THR A 555 -20.24 -65.19 9.86
N LEU A 556 -19.84 -66.36 9.34
CA LEU A 556 -19.98 -66.70 7.94
C LEU A 556 -21.28 -67.47 7.73
N THR A 557 -22.15 -66.95 6.86
CA THR A 557 -23.43 -67.55 6.51
C THR A 557 -23.49 -67.92 5.04
N GLY A 558 -24.35 -68.88 4.70
CA GLY A 558 -24.59 -69.32 3.33
C GLY A 558 -26.08 -69.45 3.04
N GLN A 559 -26.46 -69.10 1.81
CA GLN A 559 -27.82 -69.24 1.29
C GLN A 559 -27.74 -69.58 -0.20
N VAL A 560 -28.57 -70.52 -0.67
CA VAL A 560 -28.66 -70.89 -2.07
C VAL A 560 -29.98 -70.41 -2.67
N THR A 561 -29.97 -70.08 -3.96
CA THR A 561 -31.21 -69.90 -4.73
C THR A 561 -31.83 -71.23 -5.08
N ASP A 562 -33.11 -71.24 -5.49
CA ASP A 562 -33.70 -72.42 -6.13
C ASP A 562 -32.83 -72.88 -7.30
N PHE A 563 -32.73 -74.20 -7.48
CA PHE A 563 -32.03 -74.77 -8.62
C PHE A 563 -32.97 -74.78 -9.82
N ARG A 564 -32.52 -74.23 -10.95
CA ARG A 564 -33.30 -74.16 -12.19
C ARG A 564 -32.74 -75.14 -13.22
N GLY A 565 -33.62 -75.96 -13.79
CA GLY A 565 -33.28 -76.94 -14.82
C GLY A 565 -33.06 -76.29 -16.20
N SER A 566 -32.14 -76.84 -16.99
CA SER A 566 -31.76 -76.31 -18.31
C SER A 566 -32.85 -76.41 -19.40
N LEU A 567 -33.86 -77.26 -19.22
CA LEU A 567 -34.92 -77.50 -20.21
C LEU A 567 -36.34 -77.24 -19.67
N GLN A 568 -36.62 -77.53 -18.38
CA GLN A 568 -37.80 -77.11 -17.57
C GLN A 568 -37.72 -77.77 -16.16
N GLY A 569 -38.30 -77.15 -15.13
CA GLY A 569 -38.37 -77.68 -13.74
C GLY A 569 -37.50 -76.95 -12.71
N SER A 570 -37.76 -77.16 -11.41
CA SER A 570 -36.97 -76.55 -10.32
C SER A 570 -36.92 -77.39 -9.05
N ILE A 571 -35.78 -77.37 -8.36
CA ILE A 571 -35.63 -77.92 -7.01
C ILE A 571 -35.54 -76.74 -6.04
N ALA A 572 -36.37 -76.76 -4.99
CA ALA A 572 -36.38 -75.70 -3.99
C ALA A 572 -35.04 -75.59 -3.27
N ALA A 573 -34.60 -74.37 -2.97
CA ALA A 573 -33.34 -74.10 -2.29
C ALA A 573 -33.20 -74.85 -0.94
N ASP A 574 -34.30 -75.01 -0.21
CA ASP A 574 -34.33 -75.75 1.07
C ASP A 574 -34.01 -77.24 0.92
N ASN A 575 -33.99 -77.80 -0.29
CA ASN A 575 -33.59 -79.18 -0.50
C ASN A 575 -32.07 -79.37 -0.56
N LEU A 576 -31.27 -78.30 -0.61
CA LEU A 576 -29.83 -78.39 -0.40
C LEU A 576 -29.53 -78.33 1.10
N GLY A 577 -29.19 -79.47 1.69
CA GLY A 577 -28.59 -79.56 3.01
C GLY A 577 -27.08 -79.37 2.98
N TRP A 578 -26.50 -79.11 4.15
CA TRP A 578 -25.05 -79.08 4.33
C TRP A 578 -24.62 -79.62 5.70
N THR A 579 -23.40 -80.11 5.77
CA THR A 579 -22.74 -80.54 7.02
C THR A 579 -21.49 -79.67 7.19
N PRO A 580 -21.59 -78.55 7.93
CA PRO A 580 -20.47 -77.65 8.10
C PRO A 580 -19.27 -78.29 8.79
N SER A 581 -18.09 -77.74 8.51
CA SER A 581 -16.80 -78.08 9.12
C SER A 581 -15.96 -76.81 9.23
N SER A 582 -15.10 -76.72 10.23
CA SER A 582 -14.20 -75.59 10.38
C SER A 582 -12.92 -75.95 11.11
N SER A 583 -11.83 -75.25 10.79
CA SER A 583 -10.56 -75.37 11.52
C SER A 583 -9.84 -74.03 11.62
N VAL A 584 -9.00 -73.90 12.64
CA VAL A 584 -8.13 -72.74 12.84
C VAL A 584 -6.88 -72.91 11.98
N VAL A 585 -6.46 -71.84 11.30
CA VAL A 585 -5.18 -71.77 10.59
C VAL A 585 -4.11 -71.27 11.56
N ASP A 586 -2.94 -71.91 11.57
CA ASP A 586 -1.85 -71.56 12.48
C ASP A 586 -1.40 -70.10 12.27
N ARG A 587 -1.38 -69.31 13.35
CA ARG A 587 -1.02 -67.89 13.36
C ARG A 587 0.40 -67.64 12.83
N ALA A 588 1.33 -68.57 13.04
CA ALA A 588 2.71 -68.46 12.57
C ALA A 588 2.80 -68.43 11.04
N SER A 589 1.91 -69.15 10.36
CA SER A 589 1.85 -69.18 8.89
C SER A 589 1.35 -67.87 8.27
N LEU A 590 0.75 -66.99 9.07
CA LEU A 590 0.16 -65.70 8.65
C LEU A 590 1.02 -64.50 9.07
N GLY A 591 2.22 -64.72 9.62
CA GLY A 591 3.12 -63.66 10.07
C GLY A 591 2.65 -62.89 11.31
N LEU A 592 1.64 -63.40 12.04
CA LEU A 592 1.07 -62.74 13.21
C LEU A 592 1.83 -63.14 14.48
N VAL A 593 2.58 -62.20 15.08
CA VAL A 593 3.32 -62.41 16.33
C VAL A 593 2.73 -61.53 17.44
N HIS A 594 1.70 -62.01 18.14
CA HIS A 594 1.17 -61.35 19.33
C HIS A 594 1.04 -62.33 20.50
N THR A 595 1.65 -62.00 21.64
CA THR A 595 1.81 -62.88 22.81
C THR A 595 0.68 -62.78 23.86
N ASN A 596 -0.31 -61.89 23.66
CA ASN A 596 -1.33 -61.56 24.68
C ASN A 596 -2.79 -61.72 24.22
N LEU A 597 -3.06 -62.41 23.11
CA LEU A 597 -4.43 -62.71 22.67
C LEU A 597 -4.80 -64.17 22.94
N THR A 598 -6.03 -64.41 23.40
CA THR A 598 -6.65 -65.75 23.50
C THR A 598 -6.44 -66.52 22.20
N GLN A 599 -6.20 -67.84 22.28
CA GLN A 599 -6.04 -68.68 21.08
C GLN A 599 -7.26 -68.54 20.15
N PRO A 600 -7.08 -68.54 18.82
CA PRO A 600 -8.22 -68.41 17.91
C PRO A 600 -9.15 -69.60 18.10
N VAL A 601 -10.45 -69.35 18.07
CA VAL A 601 -11.47 -70.39 18.10
C VAL A 601 -12.50 -70.12 17.01
N VAL A 602 -12.76 -71.13 16.19
CA VAL A 602 -13.87 -71.15 15.26
C VAL A 602 -14.85 -72.24 15.67
N VAL A 603 -16.13 -71.88 15.66
CA VAL A 603 -17.24 -72.78 15.97
C VAL A 603 -17.94 -73.15 14.68
N THR A 604 -18.08 -74.45 14.44
CA THR A 604 -18.79 -75.00 13.28
C THR A 604 -20.30 -74.77 13.40
N GLY A 605 -20.94 -74.36 12.31
CA GLY A 605 -22.38 -74.19 12.23
C GLY A 605 -23.17 -75.51 12.29
N PRO A 606 -24.48 -75.47 12.57
CA PRO A 606 -25.31 -76.67 12.66
C PRO A 606 -25.57 -77.30 11.29
N GLU A 607 -25.60 -78.63 11.23
CA GLU A 607 -26.02 -79.41 10.06
C GLU A 607 -27.44 -79.04 9.62
N GLN A 608 -27.66 -78.93 8.32
CA GLN A 608 -28.97 -78.76 7.71
C GLN A 608 -29.25 -79.92 6.77
N LYS A 609 -30.44 -80.51 6.88
CA LYS A 609 -30.87 -81.63 6.04
C LYS A 609 -31.65 -81.12 4.82
N PRO A 610 -31.69 -81.89 3.72
CA PRO A 610 -32.63 -81.63 2.64
C PRO A 610 -34.07 -81.44 3.17
N GLY A 611 -34.73 -80.38 2.74
CA GLY A 611 -36.08 -79.96 3.14
C GLY A 611 -36.13 -78.81 4.14
N THR A 612 -35.04 -78.54 4.87
CA THR A 612 -34.91 -77.36 5.77
C THR A 612 -33.64 -76.56 5.52
N GLY A 613 -33.02 -76.79 4.37
CA GLY A 613 -31.67 -76.46 3.98
C GLY A 613 -31.35 -74.98 3.83
N LEU A 614 -30.73 -74.62 2.71
CA LEU A 614 -30.11 -73.31 2.51
C LEU A 614 -31.00 -72.29 1.78
N GLY A 615 -32.33 -72.46 1.74
CA GLY A 615 -33.22 -71.46 1.16
C GLY A 615 -33.32 -70.16 1.96
N THR A 616 -32.87 -70.18 3.22
CA THR A 616 -32.63 -68.98 4.05
C THR A 616 -31.19 -69.00 4.58
N PRO A 617 -30.61 -67.85 4.99
CA PRO A 617 -29.25 -67.81 5.49
C PRO A 617 -29.02 -68.73 6.69
N ARG A 618 -28.01 -69.62 6.58
CA ARG A 618 -27.58 -70.52 7.66
C ARG A 618 -26.11 -70.28 7.99
N THR A 619 -25.74 -70.41 9.26
CA THR A 619 -24.35 -70.28 9.69
C THR A 619 -23.52 -71.47 9.21
N LEU A 620 -22.42 -71.19 8.50
CA LEU A 620 -21.41 -72.18 8.15
C LEU A 620 -20.39 -72.32 9.29
N CYS A 621 -19.90 -71.21 9.81
CA CYS A 621 -18.99 -71.15 10.95
C CYS A 621 -18.98 -69.74 11.56
N ASN A 622 -18.49 -69.58 12.79
CA ASN A 622 -18.31 -68.27 13.42
C ASN A 622 -17.06 -68.21 14.31
N GLY A 623 -16.49 -67.02 14.42
CA GLY A 623 -15.47 -66.69 15.40
C GLY A 623 -16.10 -65.89 16.55
N GLY A 624 -16.05 -66.44 17.77
CA GLY A 624 -16.64 -65.81 18.94
C GLY A 624 -15.90 -64.54 19.39
N VAL A 625 -16.62 -63.66 20.07
CA VAL A 625 -16.06 -62.45 20.72
C VAL A 625 -14.85 -62.84 21.58
N GLY A 626 -13.72 -62.15 21.38
CA GLY A 626 -12.48 -62.36 22.14
C GLY A 626 -11.62 -63.56 21.71
N ALA A 627 -12.06 -64.38 20.75
CA ALA A 627 -11.31 -65.50 20.18
C ALA A 627 -11.33 -65.52 18.63
N SER A 628 -11.86 -64.48 18.00
CA SER A 628 -12.08 -64.36 16.56
C SER A 628 -10.84 -63.96 15.76
N SER A 629 -9.71 -63.61 16.39
CA SER A 629 -8.51 -63.12 15.71
C SER A 629 -7.60 -64.24 15.20
N GLY A 630 -7.39 -64.27 13.89
CA GLY A 630 -6.58 -65.27 13.18
C GLY A 630 -7.12 -65.59 11.78
N GLY A 631 -6.55 -66.62 11.16
CA GLY A 631 -7.10 -67.23 9.95
C GLY A 631 -7.90 -68.49 10.27
N PHE A 632 -8.96 -68.75 9.52
CA PHE A 632 -9.87 -69.87 9.72
C PHE A 632 -10.29 -70.44 8.38
N THR A 633 -10.45 -71.74 8.29
CA THR A 633 -11.05 -72.41 7.13
C THR A 633 -12.42 -72.92 7.50
N CYS A 634 -13.40 -72.66 6.65
CA CYS A 634 -14.76 -73.16 6.76
C CYS A 634 -15.14 -73.88 5.47
N GLY A 635 -15.72 -75.07 5.62
CA GLY A 635 -16.16 -75.90 4.51
C GLY A 635 -17.35 -76.74 4.94
N GLY A 636 -17.79 -77.66 4.11
CA GLY A 636 -18.82 -78.61 4.52
C GLY A 636 -19.23 -79.55 3.40
N GLY A 637 -19.75 -80.71 3.78
CA GLY A 637 -20.43 -81.59 2.85
C GLY A 637 -21.73 -80.94 2.38
N LEU A 638 -22.08 -81.12 1.11
CA LEU A 638 -23.35 -80.70 0.53
C LEU A 638 -24.18 -81.93 0.22
N LYS A 639 -25.49 -81.86 0.44
CA LYS A 639 -26.41 -82.94 0.12
C LYS A 639 -27.68 -82.35 -0.48
N LEU A 640 -27.90 -82.58 -1.77
CA LEU A 640 -29.11 -82.12 -2.45
C LEU A 640 -30.14 -83.25 -2.50
N GLY A 641 -31.33 -83.00 -1.94
CA GLY A 641 -32.50 -83.84 -2.14
C GLY A 641 -33.16 -83.53 -3.48
N VAL A 642 -33.33 -84.54 -4.32
CA VAL A 642 -33.95 -84.44 -5.64
C VAL A 642 -35.32 -85.14 -5.58
N PRO A 643 -36.43 -84.39 -5.64
CA PRO A 643 -37.77 -84.96 -5.68
C PRO A 643 -37.95 -85.94 -6.86
N TYR A 644 -38.69 -87.01 -6.65
CA TYR A 644 -38.90 -88.08 -7.65
C TYR A 644 -39.54 -87.60 -8.97
N ASP A 645 -40.26 -86.47 -8.96
CA ASP A 645 -40.93 -85.88 -10.13
C ASP A 645 -40.07 -84.84 -10.88
N THR A 646 -38.81 -84.66 -10.47
CA THR A 646 -37.87 -83.73 -11.11
C THR A 646 -37.54 -84.20 -12.55
N PRO A 647 -37.76 -83.37 -13.59
CA PRO A 647 -37.37 -83.71 -14.96
C PRO A 647 -35.86 -83.95 -15.12
N ALA A 648 -35.46 -84.80 -16.07
CA ALA A 648 -34.04 -84.99 -16.38
C ALA A 648 -33.44 -83.72 -17.00
N GLY A 649 -32.31 -83.25 -16.47
CA GLY A 649 -31.61 -82.07 -16.95
C GLY A 649 -30.51 -81.62 -15.99
N THR A 650 -29.74 -80.61 -16.38
CA THR A 650 -28.76 -79.97 -15.49
C THR A 650 -29.46 -78.90 -14.67
N TYR A 651 -29.26 -78.91 -13.35
CA TYR A 651 -29.87 -77.98 -12.40
C TYR A 651 -28.80 -77.11 -11.75
N THR A 652 -28.96 -75.79 -11.84
CA THR A 652 -27.99 -74.84 -11.29
C THR A 652 -28.65 -73.94 -10.26
N GLY A 653 -28.04 -73.85 -9.07
CA GLY A 653 -28.36 -72.88 -8.02
C GLY A 653 -27.13 -72.04 -7.69
N VAL A 654 -27.34 -70.81 -7.20
CA VAL A 654 -26.24 -69.91 -6.82
C VAL A 654 -26.14 -69.88 -5.31
N LEU A 655 -25.01 -70.34 -4.76
CA LEU A 655 -24.69 -70.23 -3.34
C LEU A 655 -24.02 -68.87 -3.08
N THR A 656 -24.63 -68.07 -2.21
CA THR A 656 -24.07 -66.82 -1.72
C THR A 656 -23.53 -67.02 -0.31
N LEU A 657 -22.27 -66.63 -0.10
CA LEU A 657 -21.64 -66.62 1.22
C LEU A 657 -21.48 -65.18 1.70
N THR A 658 -21.90 -64.92 2.94
CA THR A 658 -21.86 -63.59 3.53
C THR A 658 -21.13 -63.63 4.87
N LEU A 659 -20.05 -62.86 4.96
CA LEU A 659 -19.28 -62.66 6.18
C LEU A 659 -19.76 -61.36 6.87
N ILE A 660 -20.18 -61.49 8.13
CA ILE A 660 -20.75 -60.41 8.96
C ILE A 660 -19.88 -60.19 10.18
#